data_AF-A0A2G2D3H7-F1
#
_entry.id   AF-A0A2G2D3H7-F1
#
_cell.length_a   1.000
_cell.length_b   1.000
_cell.length_c   1.000
_cell.angle_alpha   90.00
_cell.angle_beta   90.00
_cell.angle_gamma   90.00
#
_symmetry.space_group_name_H-M   'P 1'
#
loop_
_entity.id
_entity.type
_entity.pdbx_description
1 polymer ?
#
loop_
_entity_poly.entity_id
_entity_poly.type
_entity_poly.pdbx_seq_one_letter_code
_entity_poly.pdbx_strand_id
1 'polypeptide(L)'
;MSKTPVTKDAGRKNLPSQARAIIAHARNDITIPFFTDVLQPVDETLIRKGGGKGLAIYDEIERDTHAWAVLQKRKKTLVARAWEVEPGGDDQIDRDAAEFITELLKELPYDRICEDALDATLKGFSVGEIVWGRDGRFIVPDRIIAHDQRRFVFDPDWKPRLLTLTNMMKGETLPDRKFIIHRHGVKGNNPYGLGLGTRLFWPVLFKREGVAFWMTFLEKYASPTVIGKTPYGMLDDAQNRLLDTLKNLVQETAATVPIGTEVAFLEATRSGAVSYKEWCEYWDNQMSIATLGETLSTDIQGQGSRAAADTHAEIKELLVDADCDLLSDTHQATLVRWTVDLNFPGAKLPKIWRIRPANEKADAETEEAKAKAGTSREALISKVTVSAARIEDDAQARDFIASLLDNIVDEDLIDTLVANRQAFAEASAMRTGEKPGSLPADPKKKDDPRPAIGLEAEFAERLDRDSEAQEAITQRLANELAPLETSRLASIRNVLDEAADLEDAAKRLLILGASWKVDAAAAAIAQALTAARLAGRDAVLDEVSGEIAFADPDVFNQPFKEQIDYFEQKEPRPSKDWTNLKGPDHDRGFMIAGAKDRDMLNDFHTAIGKALKDGTGLQAFRKDFDAIAAKYGWSYKGERDWRSKVIFETNVRTSYMAGRLKQMRDPAVMKARPFWMYRHGMTRKPKVPRRQHQLWDRMVLPADDPWFETHYPPNDWGCSCGVVTLSARDLKRLNLTVSPSPEVLTEPAIDPAAGKLTEKPQGIGHGWDHMPGDLWQRGLTPSQVETLPGFDMVSIDAAEPLSDLMASMPAIKAKEIASGKSPETYLNAFLKGFGAESDQAVLFRDKVGQALVISDDLFRNGLNELKVMKRGREIHAAQLAEAIRDPDEIWIGVVERPVPDDQGGGVERLVDRRYVRVDQKTGLLAIFELVGNQWIGRTAFAPKKGLVKTDVNQINKRRTGYRVFKRKTK
;
A
#
# COMPACT_ATOMS: atom_id res chain seq x y z
N MET A 1 -61.52 -42.49 -27.79
CA MET A 1 -60.67 -41.29 -27.59
C MET A 1 -60.93 -40.34 -28.75
N SER A 2 -61.63 -39.25 -28.45
CA SER A 2 -62.14 -38.25 -29.39
C SER A 2 -61.00 -37.33 -29.86
N LYS A 3 -60.76 -37.26 -31.18
CA LYS A 3 -59.94 -36.21 -31.80
C LYS A 3 -60.73 -34.91 -31.77
N THR A 4 -60.30 -33.96 -30.94
CA THR A 4 -60.83 -32.58 -30.97
C THR A 4 -60.18 -31.83 -32.14
N PRO A 5 -60.95 -31.23 -33.06
CA PRO A 5 -60.43 -30.41 -34.13
C PRO A 5 -60.10 -29.01 -33.59
N VAL A 6 -58.85 -28.55 -33.77
CA VAL A 6 -58.49 -27.15 -33.52
C VAL A 6 -59.23 -26.29 -34.55
N THR A 7 -60.15 -25.47 -34.05
CA THR A 7 -61.00 -24.59 -34.84
C THR A 7 -60.33 -23.25 -35.10
N LYS A 8 -60.49 -22.80 -36.36
CA LYS A 8 -60.69 -21.41 -36.82
C LYS A 8 -59.74 -20.34 -36.27
N ASP A 9 -58.79 -19.97 -37.12
CA ASP A 9 -58.50 -18.59 -37.57
C ASP A 9 -59.00 -17.49 -36.61
N ALA A 10 -58.27 -17.29 -35.51
CA ALA A 10 -58.44 -16.12 -34.67
C ALA A 10 -57.95 -14.92 -35.47
N GLY A 11 -58.88 -14.21 -36.11
CA GLY A 11 -58.61 -13.03 -36.95
C GLY A 11 -57.54 -12.14 -36.32
N ARG A 12 -56.47 -11.90 -37.08
CA ARG A 12 -55.32 -11.08 -36.64
C ARG A 12 -55.84 -9.79 -35.99
N LYS A 13 -55.65 -9.66 -34.67
CA LYS A 13 -56.01 -8.44 -33.95
C LYS A 13 -55.09 -7.32 -34.45
N ASN A 14 -55.66 -6.33 -35.12
CA ASN A 14 -54.92 -5.14 -35.49
C ASN A 14 -54.44 -4.44 -34.21
N LEU A 15 -53.14 -4.15 -34.15
CA LEU A 15 -52.57 -3.33 -33.08
C LEU A 15 -53.26 -1.95 -33.09
N PRO A 16 -53.52 -1.35 -31.91
CA PRO A 16 -54.00 0.03 -31.83
C PRO A 16 -53.10 0.96 -32.64
N SER A 17 -53.66 1.97 -33.29
CA SER A 17 -52.87 2.93 -34.10
C SER A 17 -51.73 3.56 -33.32
N GLN A 18 -51.93 3.79 -32.01
CA GLN A 18 -50.92 4.32 -31.09
C GLN A 18 -49.75 3.36 -30.82
N ALA A 19 -49.93 2.04 -30.97
CA ALA A 19 -48.84 1.07 -30.81
C ALA A 19 -47.79 1.16 -31.92
N ARG A 20 -48.08 1.90 -33.01
CA ARG A 20 -47.11 2.20 -34.08
C ARG A 20 -46.35 3.51 -33.86
N ALA A 21 -46.73 4.31 -32.86
CA ALA A 21 -46.12 5.59 -32.58
C ALA A 21 -45.13 5.50 -31.41
N ILE A 22 -43.97 6.12 -31.54
CA ILE A 22 -43.02 6.27 -30.44
C ILE A 22 -43.59 7.31 -29.46
N ILE A 23 -43.88 6.89 -28.23
CA ILE A 23 -44.44 7.78 -27.20
C ILE A 23 -43.33 8.58 -26.53
N ALA A 24 -42.28 7.92 -26.04
CA ALA A 24 -41.12 8.56 -25.42
C ALA A 24 -40.06 8.88 -26.49
N HIS A 25 -40.24 10.01 -27.17
CA HIS A 25 -39.35 10.49 -28.23
C HIS A 25 -38.48 11.63 -27.71
N ALA A 26 -37.45 12.04 -28.45
CA ALA A 26 -36.52 13.06 -27.96
C ALA A 26 -37.26 14.32 -27.47
N ARG A 27 -38.26 14.85 -28.19
CA ARG A 27 -38.96 16.10 -27.83
C ARG A 27 -39.68 16.09 -26.47
N ASN A 28 -40.05 14.94 -25.92
CA ASN A 28 -40.66 14.85 -24.60
C ASN A 28 -39.71 14.27 -23.53
N ASP A 29 -38.42 14.20 -23.84
CA ASP A 29 -37.37 13.82 -22.91
C ASP A 29 -36.86 15.04 -22.12
N ILE A 30 -37.09 15.03 -20.81
CA ILE A 30 -36.70 16.12 -19.90
C ILE A 30 -35.20 16.22 -19.67
N THR A 31 -34.42 15.19 -20.07
CA THR A 31 -32.98 15.11 -19.81
C THR A 31 -32.13 15.67 -20.95
N ILE A 32 -32.74 15.99 -22.10
CA ILE A 32 -32.02 16.41 -23.29
C ILE A 32 -32.25 17.90 -23.57
N PRO A 33 -31.20 18.72 -23.57
CA PRO A 33 -31.31 20.12 -23.97
C PRO A 33 -31.46 20.24 -25.49
N PHE A 34 -32.38 21.09 -25.94
CA PHE A 34 -32.60 21.39 -27.36
C PHE A 34 -31.96 22.71 -27.76
N PHE A 35 -31.40 22.76 -28.96
CA PHE A 35 -31.02 24.01 -29.60
C PHE A 35 -31.78 24.18 -30.91
N THR A 36 -32.84 25.00 -30.89
CA THR A 36 -33.59 25.44 -32.09
C THR A 36 -33.83 24.33 -33.13
N ASP A 37 -34.44 23.21 -32.69
CA ASP A 37 -34.75 21.99 -33.47
C ASP A 37 -33.58 21.04 -33.78
N VAL A 38 -32.47 21.13 -33.04
CA VAL A 38 -31.33 20.21 -33.12
C VAL A 38 -30.96 19.69 -31.73
N LEU A 39 -30.60 18.41 -31.66
CA LEU A 39 -30.15 17.74 -30.44
C LEU A 39 -28.68 18.06 -30.15
N GLN A 40 -28.35 18.25 -28.87
CA GLN A 40 -26.96 18.42 -28.42
C GLN A 40 -26.35 17.08 -27.97
N PRO A 41 -25.03 16.87 -28.15
CA PRO A 41 -24.34 15.73 -27.57
C PRO A 41 -24.47 15.72 -26.04
N VAL A 42 -24.78 14.55 -25.45
CA VAL A 42 -25.00 14.38 -23.99
C VAL A 42 -23.74 13.88 -23.27
N ASP A 43 -22.60 13.84 -23.96
CA ASP A 43 -21.33 13.36 -23.40
C ASP A 43 -20.72 14.36 -22.41
N GLU A 44 -20.77 14.04 -21.11
CA GLU A 44 -20.26 14.89 -20.04
C GLU A 44 -18.77 15.24 -20.21
N THR A 45 -17.97 14.31 -20.75
CA THR A 45 -16.54 14.54 -20.97
C THR A 45 -16.33 15.62 -22.03
N LEU A 46 -17.08 15.55 -23.14
CA LEU A 46 -17.06 16.59 -24.17
C LEU A 46 -17.61 17.93 -23.64
N ILE A 47 -18.68 17.91 -22.86
CA ILE A 47 -19.31 19.12 -22.31
C ILE A 47 -18.36 19.84 -21.33
N ARG A 48 -17.72 19.11 -20.41
CA ARG A 48 -16.90 19.71 -19.35
C ARG A 48 -15.45 19.98 -19.77
N LYS A 49 -14.87 19.13 -20.62
CA LYS A 49 -13.43 19.17 -20.96
C LYS A 49 -13.16 19.42 -22.44
N GLY A 50 -14.18 19.34 -23.30
CA GLY A 50 -14.02 19.50 -24.74
C GLY A 50 -13.60 20.90 -25.18
N GLY A 51 -13.76 21.96 -24.37
CA GLY A 51 -13.16 23.28 -24.60
C GLY A 51 -13.29 23.81 -26.04
N GLY A 52 -14.48 23.70 -26.65
CA GLY A 52 -14.74 24.07 -28.05
C GLY A 52 -14.16 23.12 -29.11
N LYS A 53 -13.24 22.20 -28.75
CA LYS A 53 -12.66 21.18 -29.63
C LYS A 53 -13.63 20.03 -29.94
N GLY A 54 -14.59 19.75 -29.06
CA GLY A 54 -15.59 18.70 -29.26
C GLY A 54 -14.96 17.32 -29.45
N LEU A 55 -15.40 16.56 -30.46
CA LEU A 55 -14.88 15.22 -30.76
C LEU A 55 -13.37 15.16 -31.07
N ALA A 56 -12.74 16.30 -31.39
CA ALA A 56 -11.29 16.32 -31.65
C ALA A 56 -10.45 15.92 -30.42
N ILE A 57 -11.00 16.00 -29.20
CA ILE A 57 -10.30 15.49 -28.01
C ILE A 57 -10.19 13.96 -28.02
N TYR A 58 -11.09 13.26 -28.72
CA TYR A 58 -11.02 11.81 -28.88
C TYR A 58 -10.04 11.42 -29.98
N ASP A 59 -9.82 12.25 -31.01
CA ASP A 59 -8.70 12.05 -31.95
C ASP A 59 -7.35 12.15 -31.22
N GLU A 60 -7.25 13.00 -30.19
CA GLU A 60 -6.05 13.08 -29.36
C GLU A 60 -5.77 11.80 -28.57
N ILE A 61 -6.76 10.95 -28.29
CA ILE A 61 -6.58 9.65 -27.59
C ILE A 61 -5.76 8.69 -28.47
N GLU A 62 -6.01 8.67 -29.77
CA GLU A 62 -5.31 7.80 -30.72
C GLU A 62 -3.82 8.15 -30.88
N ARG A 63 -3.35 9.28 -30.32
CA ARG A 63 -1.92 9.60 -30.26
C ARG A 63 -1.19 8.87 -29.12
N ASP A 64 -1.91 8.34 -28.13
CA ASP A 64 -1.31 7.44 -27.15
C ASP A 64 -1.10 6.06 -27.77
N THR A 65 0.13 5.56 -27.68
CA THR A 65 0.55 4.32 -28.35
C THR A 65 -0.22 3.10 -27.86
N HIS A 66 -0.54 3.05 -26.57
CA HIS A 66 -1.24 1.92 -25.97
C HIS A 66 -2.73 1.97 -26.32
N ALA A 67 -3.37 3.13 -26.11
CA ALA A 67 -4.77 3.33 -26.46
C ALA A 67 -5.03 3.03 -27.94
N TRP A 68 -4.16 3.52 -28.84
CA TRP A 68 -4.23 3.21 -30.27
C TRP A 68 -4.12 1.72 -30.54
N ALA A 69 -3.12 1.04 -29.94
CA ALA A 69 -2.89 -0.38 -30.17
C ALA A 69 -4.09 -1.23 -29.76
N VAL A 70 -4.70 -0.99 -28.59
CA VAL A 70 -5.85 -1.78 -28.13
C VAL A 70 -7.12 -1.50 -28.95
N LEU A 71 -7.34 -0.26 -29.36
CA LEU A 71 -8.46 0.11 -30.26
C LEU A 71 -8.30 -0.55 -31.63
N GLN A 72 -7.09 -0.49 -32.21
CA GLN A 72 -6.80 -1.13 -33.49
C GLN A 72 -6.92 -2.65 -33.39
N LYS A 73 -6.47 -3.27 -32.30
CA LYS A 73 -6.62 -4.72 -32.09
C LYS A 73 -8.09 -5.13 -32.19
N ARG A 74 -8.99 -4.45 -31.46
CA ARG A 74 -10.43 -4.70 -31.51
C ARG A 74 -11.02 -4.51 -32.91
N LYS A 75 -10.71 -3.39 -33.56
CA LYS A 75 -11.18 -3.08 -34.94
C LYS A 75 -10.70 -4.11 -35.95
N LYS A 76 -9.40 -4.42 -35.95
CA LYS A 76 -8.77 -5.33 -36.93
C LYS A 76 -9.18 -6.78 -36.72
N THR A 77 -9.40 -7.22 -35.49
CA THR A 77 -9.96 -8.57 -35.24
C THR A 77 -11.34 -8.72 -35.87
N LEU A 78 -12.19 -7.69 -35.81
CA LEU A 78 -13.48 -7.72 -36.51
C LEU A 78 -13.31 -7.78 -38.03
N VAL A 79 -12.54 -6.84 -38.58
CA VAL A 79 -12.38 -6.69 -40.05
C VAL A 79 -11.67 -7.88 -40.69
N ALA A 80 -10.80 -8.57 -39.95
CA ALA A 80 -10.12 -9.77 -40.45
C ALA A 80 -11.06 -11.00 -40.62
N ARG A 81 -12.26 -10.96 -40.05
CA ARG A 81 -13.23 -12.07 -40.19
C ARG A 81 -13.84 -12.10 -41.58
N ALA A 82 -13.99 -13.30 -42.13
CA ALA A 82 -14.72 -13.51 -43.36
C ALA A 82 -16.18 -13.05 -43.20
N TRP A 83 -16.77 -12.48 -44.24
CA TRP A 83 -18.19 -12.12 -44.28
C TRP A 83 -18.93 -13.03 -45.24
N GLU A 84 -20.22 -13.22 -44.96
CA GLU A 84 -21.14 -13.91 -45.86
C GLU A 84 -22.46 -13.16 -45.98
N VAL A 85 -23.19 -13.47 -47.06
CA VAL A 85 -24.51 -12.90 -47.33
C VAL A 85 -25.51 -14.05 -47.47
N GLU A 86 -26.46 -14.09 -46.56
CA GLU A 86 -27.54 -15.08 -46.58
C GLU A 86 -28.78 -14.50 -47.29
N PRO A 87 -29.45 -15.28 -48.16
CA PRO A 87 -30.73 -14.89 -48.75
C PRO A 87 -31.80 -14.59 -47.71
N GLY A 88 -32.61 -13.56 -47.95
CA GLY A 88 -33.73 -13.20 -47.06
C GLY A 88 -34.88 -14.21 -47.07
N GLY A 89 -34.90 -15.13 -48.03
CA GLY A 89 -35.87 -16.20 -48.18
C GLY A 89 -35.50 -17.19 -49.29
N ASP A 90 -36.35 -18.20 -49.48
CA ASP A 90 -36.11 -19.28 -50.45
C ASP A 90 -36.53 -18.94 -51.88
N ASP A 91 -37.20 -17.81 -52.09
CA ASP A 91 -37.69 -17.38 -53.40
C ASP A 91 -36.52 -17.04 -54.33
N GLN A 92 -36.66 -17.27 -55.64
CA GLN A 92 -35.56 -17.03 -56.60
C GLN A 92 -35.11 -15.56 -56.57
N ILE A 93 -36.04 -14.62 -56.45
CA ILE A 93 -35.73 -13.19 -56.35
C ILE A 93 -34.90 -12.85 -55.10
N ASP A 94 -35.10 -13.58 -53.99
CA ASP A 94 -34.38 -13.40 -52.73
C ASP A 94 -32.93 -13.92 -52.87
N ARG A 95 -32.75 -15.03 -53.60
CA ARG A 95 -31.43 -15.60 -53.93
C ARG A 95 -30.64 -14.72 -54.89
N ASP A 96 -31.29 -14.25 -55.96
CA ASP A 96 -30.69 -13.34 -56.95
C ASP A 96 -30.24 -12.03 -56.29
N ALA A 97 -31.04 -11.50 -55.35
CA ALA A 97 -30.68 -10.31 -54.59
C ALA A 97 -29.46 -10.53 -53.68
N ALA A 98 -29.36 -11.69 -53.02
CA ALA A 98 -28.22 -12.02 -52.17
C ALA A 98 -26.92 -12.24 -52.96
N GLU A 99 -27.01 -12.91 -54.11
CA GLU A 99 -25.89 -13.08 -55.03
C GLU A 99 -25.40 -11.71 -55.57
N PHE A 100 -26.33 -10.84 -55.97
CA PHE A 100 -26.00 -9.48 -56.40
C PHE A 100 -25.30 -8.66 -55.30
N ILE A 101 -25.79 -8.71 -54.06
CA ILE A 101 -25.15 -8.02 -52.94
C ILE A 101 -23.76 -8.60 -52.66
N THR A 102 -23.59 -9.92 -52.78
CA THR A 102 -22.28 -10.57 -52.61
C THR A 102 -21.27 -10.05 -53.63
N GLU A 103 -21.63 -9.97 -54.91
CA GLU A 103 -20.74 -9.45 -55.95
C GLU A 103 -20.46 -7.95 -55.76
N LEU A 104 -21.47 -7.16 -55.42
CA LEU A 104 -21.31 -5.74 -55.14
C LEU A 104 -20.29 -5.47 -54.02
N LEU A 105 -20.35 -6.25 -52.94
CA LEU A 105 -19.44 -6.09 -51.81
C LEU A 105 -18.01 -6.56 -52.10
N LYS A 106 -17.82 -7.47 -53.07
CA LYS A 106 -16.49 -7.85 -53.56
C LYS A 106 -15.85 -6.74 -54.41
N GLU A 107 -16.65 -6.00 -55.17
CA GLU A 107 -16.17 -4.87 -55.98
C GLU A 107 -15.83 -3.63 -55.12
N LEU A 108 -16.59 -3.42 -54.04
CA LEU A 108 -16.30 -2.35 -53.09
C LEU A 108 -15.13 -2.69 -52.17
N PRO A 109 -14.40 -1.69 -51.64
CA PRO A 109 -13.43 -1.89 -50.58
C PRO A 109 -14.15 -2.10 -49.22
N TYR A 110 -14.94 -3.17 -49.11
CA TYR A 110 -15.88 -3.38 -48.00
C TYR A 110 -15.19 -3.44 -46.62
N ASP A 111 -14.02 -4.06 -46.53
CA ASP A 111 -13.24 -4.10 -45.29
C ASP A 111 -12.82 -2.70 -44.82
N ARG A 112 -12.42 -1.82 -45.76
CA ARG A 112 -12.09 -0.43 -45.44
C ARG A 112 -13.32 0.36 -45.02
N ILE A 113 -14.46 0.13 -45.67
CA ILE A 113 -15.74 0.77 -45.31
C ILE A 113 -16.15 0.35 -43.89
N CYS A 114 -16.00 -0.93 -43.55
CA CYS A 114 -16.22 -1.43 -42.19
C CYS A 114 -15.26 -0.76 -41.19
N GLU A 115 -13.97 -0.65 -41.51
CA GLU A 115 -12.98 0.00 -40.65
C GLU A 115 -13.29 1.48 -40.39
N ASP A 116 -13.65 2.23 -41.44
CA ASP A 116 -14.07 3.63 -41.35
C ASP A 116 -15.36 3.76 -40.51
N ALA A 117 -16.31 2.84 -40.67
CA ALA A 117 -17.52 2.81 -39.85
C ALA A 117 -17.19 2.58 -38.37
N LEU A 118 -16.24 1.70 -38.06
CA LEU A 118 -15.82 1.38 -36.69
C LEU A 118 -15.16 2.53 -35.94
N ASP A 119 -14.87 3.68 -36.57
CA ASP A 119 -14.50 4.91 -35.84
C ASP A 119 -15.57 5.33 -34.82
N ALA A 120 -16.82 4.90 -35.02
CA ALA A 120 -17.90 5.04 -34.06
C ALA A 120 -17.59 4.41 -32.70
N THR A 121 -16.77 3.34 -32.63
CA THR A 121 -16.42 2.71 -31.34
C THR A 121 -15.73 3.70 -30.39
N LEU A 122 -14.88 4.58 -30.91
CA LEU A 122 -14.21 5.60 -30.12
C LEU A 122 -15.11 6.82 -29.89
N LYS A 123 -15.76 7.34 -30.95
CA LYS A 123 -16.44 8.66 -30.94
C LYS A 123 -17.94 8.60 -30.66
N GLY A 124 -18.56 7.42 -30.71
CA GLY A 124 -19.99 7.19 -30.56
C GLY A 124 -20.74 7.05 -31.89
N PHE A 125 -20.26 7.67 -32.98
CA PHE A 125 -20.84 7.50 -34.31
C PHE A 125 -19.84 7.74 -35.43
N SER A 126 -20.20 7.34 -36.65
CA SER A 126 -19.46 7.60 -37.88
C SER A 126 -20.44 7.83 -39.04
N VAL A 127 -19.95 8.48 -40.10
CA VAL A 127 -20.77 8.90 -41.24
C VAL A 127 -20.10 8.49 -42.55
N GLY A 128 -20.78 7.69 -43.35
CA GLY A 128 -20.36 7.30 -44.70
C GLY A 128 -21.32 7.85 -45.76
N GLU A 129 -20.84 8.63 -46.72
CA GLU A 129 -21.64 9.10 -47.85
C GLU A 129 -21.56 8.10 -49.01
N ILE A 130 -22.72 7.66 -49.51
CA ILE A 130 -22.80 6.82 -50.70
C ILE A 130 -22.81 7.72 -51.94
N VAL A 131 -21.89 7.50 -52.86
CA VAL A 131 -21.97 8.06 -54.22
C VAL A 131 -22.63 7.01 -55.11
N TRP A 132 -23.89 7.25 -55.48
CA TRP A 132 -24.62 6.35 -56.36
C TRP A 132 -24.17 6.50 -57.82
N GLY A 133 -23.99 5.37 -58.49
CA GLY A 133 -23.74 5.25 -59.91
C GLY A 133 -24.74 4.29 -60.56
N ARG A 134 -24.47 3.97 -61.83
CA ARG A 134 -25.18 2.94 -62.57
C ARG A 134 -24.18 1.98 -63.19
N ASP A 135 -24.42 0.69 -63.01
CA ASP A 135 -23.71 -0.37 -63.72
C ASP A 135 -24.73 -1.18 -64.53
N GLY A 136 -24.65 -1.03 -65.86
CA GLY A 136 -25.66 -1.56 -66.78
C GLY A 136 -27.09 -1.15 -66.41
N ARG A 137 -27.89 -2.14 -65.98
CA ARG A 137 -29.29 -1.93 -65.55
C ARG A 137 -29.45 -1.66 -64.05
N PHE A 138 -28.38 -1.82 -63.27
CA PHE A 138 -28.43 -1.76 -61.81
C PHE A 138 -27.98 -0.37 -61.30
N ILE A 139 -28.58 0.08 -60.21
CA ILE A 139 -28.16 1.24 -59.44
C ILE A 139 -27.26 0.74 -58.32
N VAL A 140 -25.98 1.11 -58.36
CA VAL A 140 -24.96 0.60 -57.43
C VAL A 140 -24.22 1.76 -56.75
N PRO A 141 -23.73 1.58 -55.52
CA PRO A 141 -22.77 2.49 -54.92
C PRO A 141 -21.42 2.43 -55.68
N ASP A 142 -20.99 3.54 -56.30
CA ASP A 142 -19.66 3.67 -56.93
C ASP A 142 -18.55 3.69 -55.87
N ARG A 143 -18.78 4.46 -54.79
CA ARG A 143 -17.88 4.53 -53.65
C ARG A 143 -18.63 5.00 -52.41
N ILE A 144 -18.07 4.70 -51.24
CA ILE A 144 -18.54 5.18 -49.95
C ILE A 144 -17.43 6.00 -49.30
N ILE A 145 -17.71 7.25 -48.94
CA ILE A 145 -16.73 8.21 -48.42
C ILE A 145 -17.00 8.48 -46.96
N ALA A 146 -16.03 8.21 -46.08
CA ALA A 146 -16.10 8.59 -44.68
C ALA A 146 -15.94 10.11 -44.52
N HIS A 147 -16.78 10.72 -43.70
CA HIS A 147 -16.72 12.14 -43.39
C HIS A 147 -16.49 12.39 -41.91
N ASP A 148 -15.89 13.54 -41.60
CA ASP A 148 -15.71 14.02 -40.23
C ASP A 148 -17.06 14.23 -39.53
N GLN A 149 -17.24 13.53 -38.42
CA GLN A 149 -18.45 13.53 -37.60
C GLN A 149 -18.83 14.91 -37.08
N ARG A 150 -17.87 15.81 -36.86
CA ARG A 150 -18.09 17.17 -36.34
C ARG A 150 -18.90 18.04 -37.30
N ARG A 151 -19.02 17.62 -38.56
CA ARG A 151 -19.83 18.30 -39.58
C ARG A 151 -21.31 17.94 -39.50
N PHE A 152 -21.71 17.01 -38.64
CA PHE A 152 -23.08 16.49 -38.58
C PHE A 152 -23.72 16.72 -37.22
N VAL A 153 -25.00 17.07 -37.24
CA VAL A 153 -25.87 17.18 -36.07
C VAL A 153 -27.18 16.44 -36.34
N PHE A 154 -27.94 16.11 -35.30
CA PHE A 154 -29.20 15.35 -35.44
C PHE A 154 -30.42 16.18 -35.09
N ASP A 155 -31.49 16.01 -35.85
CA ASP A 155 -32.81 16.52 -35.50
C ASP A 155 -33.51 15.63 -34.43
N PRO A 156 -34.67 16.04 -33.87
CA PRO A 156 -35.38 15.25 -32.86
C PRO A 156 -35.85 13.87 -33.33
N ASP A 157 -35.90 13.65 -34.64
CA ASP A 157 -36.28 12.39 -35.29
C ASP A 157 -35.04 11.55 -35.67
N TRP A 158 -33.87 11.95 -35.15
CA TRP A 158 -32.55 11.31 -35.32
C TRP A 158 -32.03 11.29 -36.76
N LYS A 159 -32.55 12.18 -37.61
CA LYS A 159 -32.03 12.34 -38.97
C LYS A 159 -30.79 13.24 -38.96
N PRO A 160 -29.73 12.86 -39.68
CA PRO A 160 -28.53 13.67 -39.77
C PRO A 160 -28.78 14.94 -40.59
N ARG A 161 -28.17 16.04 -40.15
CA ARG A 161 -28.13 17.34 -40.83
C ARG A 161 -26.69 17.80 -40.96
N LEU A 162 -26.34 18.41 -42.08
CA LEU A 162 -24.98 18.84 -42.38
C LEU A 162 -24.77 20.30 -41.99
N LEU A 163 -23.78 20.57 -41.14
CA LEU A 163 -23.35 21.93 -40.84
C LEU A 163 -22.57 22.52 -42.02
N THR A 164 -23.01 23.69 -42.46
CA THR A 164 -22.37 24.49 -43.52
C THR A 164 -22.03 25.87 -42.98
N LEU A 165 -21.10 26.58 -43.59
CA LEU A 165 -20.72 27.93 -43.16
C LEU A 165 -21.92 28.91 -43.12
N THR A 166 -22.91 28.68 -43.99
CA THR A 166 -24.17 29.44 -44.07
C THR A 166 -25.20 29.00 -43.03
N ASN A 167 -25.09 27.79 -42.49
CA ASN A 167 -26.04 27.22 -41.53
C ASN A 167 -25.34 26.38 -40.45
N MET A 168 -24.50 27.06 -39.66
CA MET A 168 -23.67 26.46 -38.61
C MET A 168 -24.44 26.01 -37.35
N MET A 169 -25.68 26.48 -37.17
CA MET A 169 -26.47 26.17 -35.97
C MET A 169 -27.46 25.03 -36.17
N LYS A 170 -28.23 25.05 -37.27
CA LYS A 170 -29.27 24.06 -37.53
C LYS A 170 -28.81 22.95 -38.49
N GLY A 171 -27.85 23.25 -39.36
CA GLY A 171 -27.49 22.39 -40.47
C GLY A 171 -28.57 22.28 -41.56
N GLU A 172 -28.19 21.75 -42.71
CA GLU A 172 -29.05 21.50 -43.86
C GLU A 172 -29.57 20.05 -43.82
N THR A 173 -30.81 19.84 -44.27
CA THR A 173 -31.39 18.49 -44.37
C THR A 173 -30.69 17.69 -45.46
N LEU A 174 -30.36 16.44 -45.16
CA LEU A 174 -29.68 15.55 -46.09
C LEU A 174 -30.68 14.78 -46.96
N PRO A 175 -30.32 14.43 -48.22
CA PRO A 175 -31.15 13.58 -49.07
C PRO A 175 -31.32 12.17 -48.49
N ASP A 176 -32.49 11.56 -48.77
CA ASP A 176 -32.75 10.17 -48.39
C ASP A 176 -31.80 9.20 -49.12
N ARG A 177 -31.46 8.08 -48.45
CA ARG A 177 -30.58 7.00 -48.97
C ARG A 177 -29.18 7.46 -49.40
N LYS A 178 -28.67 8.55 -48.82
CA LYS A 178 -27.38 9.14 -49.19
C LYS A 178 -26.27 8.96 -48.15
N PHE A 179 -26.60 8.94 -46.86
CA PHE A 179 -25.64 8.87 -45.76
C PHE A 179 -25.92 7.69 -44.83
N ILE A 180 -24.95 6.80 -44.68
CA ILE A 180 -24.92 5.73 -43.69
C ILE A 180 -24.44 6.33 -42.36
N ILE A 181 -25.22 6.12 -41.29
CA ILE A 181 -24.86 6.55 -39.94
C ILE A 181 -24.71 5.29 -39.08
N HIS A 182 -23.48 4.95 -38.74
CA HIS A 182 -23.19 3.89 -37.79
C HIS A 182 -23.03 4.50 -36.39
N ARG A 183 -23.64 3.88 -35.38
CA ARG A 183 -23.70 4.40 -34.00
C ARG A 183 -23.29 3.32 -33.03
N HIS A 184 -22.58 3.71 -31.98
CA HIS A 184 -22.06 2.85 -30.92
C HIS A 184 -22.39 3.44 -29.55
N GLY A 185 -22.77 2.57 -28.60
CA GLY A 185 -23.03 2.98 -27.22
C GLY A 185 -24.24 3.93 -27.05
N VAL A 186 -25.27 3.80 -27.89
CA VAL A 186 -26.50 4.58 -27.79
C VAL A 186 -27.18 4.32 -26.44
N LYS A 187 -27.41 5.38 -25.66
CA LYS A 187 -28.10 5.33 -24.37
C LYS A 187 -29.21 6.36 -24.33
N GLY A 188 -30.43 5.92 -24.01
CA GLY A 188 -31.60 6.79 -23.99
C GLY A 188 -31.84 7.47 -25.34
N ASN A 189 -32.31 8.71 -25.34
CA ASN A 189 -32.63 9.46 -26.55
C ASN A 189 -31.43 10.18 -27.20
N ASN A 190 -30.21 9.60 -27.14
CA ASN A 190 -28.99 10.22 -27.64
C ASN A 190 -28.52 9.62 -29.00
N PRO A 191 -28.76 10.28 -30.14
CA PRO A 191 -28.37 9.77 -31.46
C PRO A 191 -26.86 9.83 -31.74
N TYR A 192 -26.08 10.57 -30.94
CA TYR A 192 -24.62 10.66 -31.09
C TYR A 192 -23.90 9.42 -30.52
N GLY A 193 -24.59 8.62 -29.69
CA GLY A 193 -23.96 7.53 -28.97
C GLY A 193 -23.02 8.01 -27.86
N LEU A 194 -22.40 7.05 -27.17
CA LEU A 194 -21.36 7.28 -26.17
C LEU A 194 -20.24 6.26 -26.44
N GLY A 195 -19.28 6.66 -27.26
CA GLY A 195 -18.11 5.86 -27.60
C GLY A 195 -17.18 5.63 -26.41
N LEU A 196 -16.16 4.79 -26.61
CA LEU A 196 -15.13 4.50 -25.61
C LEU A 196 -14.31 5.75 -25.23
N GLY A 197 -14.27 6.78 -26.08
CA GLY A 197 -13.53 8.02 -25.85
C GLY A 197 -13.89 8.70 -24.52
N THR A 198 -15.17 8.66 -24.11
CA THR A 198 -15.61 9.25 -22.83
C THR A 198 -14.96 8.59 -21.60
N ARG A 199 -14.52 7.33 -21.74
CA ARG A 199 -13.81 6.57 -20.70
C ARG A 199 -12.30 6.68 -20.87
N LEU A 200 -11.80 6.48 -22.10
CA LEU A 200 -10.37 6.46 -22.43
C LEU A 200 -9.69 7.82 -22.30
N PHE A 201 -10.46 8.91 -22.36
CA PHE A 201 -9.93 10.26 -22.16
C PHE A 201 -9.18 10.41 -20.82
N TRP A 202 -9.73 9.85 -19.74
CA TRP A 202 -9.16 10.02 -18.39
C TRP A 202 -7.84 9.26 -18.19
N PRO A 203 -7.75 7.95 -18.50
CA PRO A 203 -6.48 7.23 -18.45
C PRO A 203 -5.38 7.88 -19.31
N VAL A 204 -5.69 8.29 -20.54
CA VAL A 204 -4.69 8.93 -21.41
C VAL A 204 -4.22 10.26 -20.84
N LEU A 205 -5.13 11.08 -20.31
CA LEU A 205 -4.77 12.35 -19.67
C LEU A 205 -3.84 12.11 -18.47
N PHE A 206 -4.20 11.20 -17.56
CA PHE A 206 -3.42 10.95 -16.35
C PHE A 206 -2.07 10.28 -16.63
N LYS A 207 -2.00 9.41 -17.64
CA LYS A 207 -0.75 8.83 -18.11
C LYS A 207 0.16 9.92 -18.69
N ARG A 208 -0.34 10.79 -19.57
CA ARG A 208 0.46 11.89 -20.16
C ARG A 208 1.04 12.82 -19.11
N GLU A 209 0.23 13.25 -18.16
CA GLU A 209 0.70 14.07 -17.04
C GLU A 209 1.72 13.30 -16.19
N GLY A 210 1.46 12.01 -15.92
CA GLY A 210 2.40 11.12 -15.21
C GLY A 210 3.76 11.02 -15.89
N VAL A 211 3.79 10.84 -17.22
CA VAL A 211 5.01 10.80 -18.02
C VAL A 211 5.73 12.15 -18.00
N ALA A 212 5.01 13.27 -18.06
CA ALA A 212 5.61 14.60 -17.94
C ALA A 212 6.29 14.80 -16.57
N PHE A 213 5.63 14.39 -15.49
CA PHE A 213 6.24 14.39 -14.15
C PHE A 213 7.43 13.43 -14.06
N TRP A 214 7.34 12.27 -14.70
CA TRP A 214 8.44 11.31 -14.73
C TRP A 214 9.66 11.86 -15.46
N MET A 215 9.49 12.50 -16.62
CA MET A 215 10.59 13.15 -17.34
C MET A 215 11.22 14.26 -16.49
N THR A 216 10.41 15.08 -15.83
CA THR A 216 10.90 16.12 -14.90
C THR A 216 11.68 15.51 -13.72
N PHE A 217 11.22 14.37 -13.22
CA PHE A 217 11.88 13.62 -12.15
C PHE A 217 13.24 13.08 -12.62
N LEU A 218 13.28 12.42 -13.79
CA LEU A 218 14.51 11.89 -14.37
C LEU A 218 15.53 13.00 -14.63
N GLU A 219 15.08 14.18 -15.08
CA GLU A 219 15.94 15.36 -15.24
C GLU A 219 16.57 15.80 -13.91
N LYS A 220 15.77 15.89 -12.84
CA LYS A 220 16.28 16.26 -11.50
C LYS A 220 17.19 15.20 -10.90
N TYR A 221 16.94 13.93 -11.18
CA TYR A 221 17.77 12.83 -10.71
C TYR A 221 19.11 12.78 -11.46
N ALA A 222 19.09 12.99 -12.79
CA ALA A 222 20.30 13.07 -13.61
C ALA A 222 21.11 14.35 -13.37
N SER A 223 20.49 15.41 -12.85
CA SER A 223 21.14 16.69 -12.54
C SER A 223 20.71 17.17 -11.15
N PRO A 224 21.24 16.54 -10.08
CA PRO A 224 20.90 16.91 -8.71
C PRO A 224 21.30 18.36 -8.42
N THR A 225 20.46 19.08 -7.70
CA THR A 225 20.76 20.46 -7.33
C THR A 225 21.91 20.47 -6.33
N VAL A 226 23.03 21.09 -6.73
CA VAL A 226 24.23 21.19 -5.89
C VAL A 226 24.12 22.41 -4.98
N ILE A 227 24.32 22.23 -3.68
CA ILE A 227 24.34 23.32 -2.70
C ILE A 227 25.74 23.44 -2.13
N GLY A 228 26.35 24.60 -2.31
CA GLY A 228 27.58 25.00 -1.62
C GLY A 228 27.26 25.87 -0.41
N LYS A 229 27.62 25.41 0.79
CA LYS A 229 27.57 26.21 2.01
C LYS A 229 28.94 26.85 2.23
N THR A 230 29.00 28.19 2.27
CA THR A 230 30.23 28.93 2.57
C THR A 230 30.23 29.49 4.00
N PRO A 231 31.39 29.60 4.66
CA PRO A 231 31.51 30.28 5.95
C PRO A 231 30.99 31.73 5.91
N TYR A 232 30.45 32.21 7.04
CA TYR A 232 29.95 33.57 7.17
C TYR A 232 31.11 34.59 7.08
N GLY A 233 31.03 35.55 6.15
CA GLY A 233 32.07 36.59 5.94
C GLY A 233 32.97 36.41 4.71
N MET A 234 32.67 35.45 3.81
CA MET A 234 33.36 35.31 2.53
C MET A 234 33.05 36.50 1.60
N LEU A 235 34.05 36.99 0.85
CA LEU A 235 33.89 38.06 -0.14
C LEU A 235 33.06 37.58 -1.36
N ASP A 236 32.21 38.47 -1.91
CA ASP A 236 31.30 38.18 -3.02
C ASP A 236 32.01 37.57 -4.25
N ASP A 237 33.24 38.02 -4.56
CA ASP A 237 34.02 37.49 -5.70
C ASP A 237 34.41 36.01 -5.55
N ALA A 238 34.66 35.57 -4.31
CA ALA A 238 35.00 34.18 -4.04
C ALA A 238 33.74 33.29 -4.02
N GLN A 239 32.60 33.83 -3.60
CA GLN A 239 31.29 33.17 -3.75
C GLN A 239 30.90 33.01 -5.22
N ASN A 240 31.12 34.03 -6.06
CA ASN A 240 30.82 33.97 -7.49
C ASN A 240 31.67 32.92 -8.21
N ARG A 241 32.98 32.82 -7.89
CA ARG A 241 33.83 31.75 -8.43
C ARG A 241 33.38 30.37 -7.98
N LEU A 242 33.03 30.20 -6.71
CA LEU A 242 32.49 28.94 -6.22
C LEU A 242 31.18 28.59 -6.95
N LEU A 243 30.27 29.55 -7.13
CA LEU A 243 29.03 29.35 -7.85
C LEU A 243 29.27 28.94 -9.31
N ASP A 244 30.24 29.55 -9.99
CA ASP A 244 30.58 29.17 -11.37
C ASP A 244 31.24 27.78 -11.44
N THR A 245 32.07 27.40 -10.47
CA THR A 245 32.58 26.03 -10.34
C THR A 245 31.44 25.03 -10.09
N LEU A 246 30.46 25.36 -9.24
CA LEU A 246 29.30 24.52 -8.96
C LEU A 246 28.37 24.39 -10.18
N LYS A 247 28.24 25.42 -11.02
CA LYS A 247 27.50 25.34 -12.29
C LYS A 247 28.14 24.36 -13.28
N ASN A 248 29.48 24.28 -13.30
CA ASN A 248 30.22 23.37 -14.18
C ASN A 248 30.24 21.92 -13.65
N LEU A 249 29.98 21.72 -12.35
CA LEU A 249 29.97 20.42 -11.68
C LEU A 249 28.91 19.45 -12.24
N VAL A 250 27.89 19.94 -12.93
CA VAL A 250 26.87 19.09 -13.60
C VAL A 250 27.47 18.25 -14.74
N GLN A 251 28.59 18.69 -15.34
CA GLN A 251 29.29 17.98 -16.42
C GLN A 251 30.64 17.39 -15.99
N GLU A 252 31.21 17.86 -14.87
CA GLU A 252 32.54 17.47 -14.39
C GLU A 252 32.46 16.51 -13.20
N THR A 253 33.31 15.48 -13.20
CA THR A 253 33.28 14.38 -12.21
C THR A 253 33.97 14.72 -10.88
N ALA A 254 34.67 15.85 -10.80
CA ALA A 254 35.41 16.28 -9.61
C ALA A 254 35.57 17.80 -9.59
N ALA A 255 35.48 18.42 -8.41
CA ALA A 255 35.72 19.85 -8.23
C ALA A 255 36.60 20.12 -7.01
N THR A 256 37.40 21.18 -7.08
CA THR A 256 38.21 21.67 -5.97
C THR A 256 37.46 22.79 -5.24
N VAL A 257 37.28 22.64 -3.93
CA VAL A 257 36.61 23.65 -3.09
C VAL A 257 37.50 24.12 -1.95
N PRO A 258 37.43 25.40 -1.54
CA PRO A 258 38.20 25.91 -0.41
C PRO A 258 37.85 25.21 0.90
N ILE A 259 38.85 24.98 1.75
CA ILE A 259 38.71 24.36 3.07
C ILE A 259 37.67 25.14 3.90
N GLY A 260 36.68 24.43 4.44
CA GLY A 260 35.55 25.01 5.18
C GLY A 260 34.28 25.25 4.35
N THR A 261 34.28 24.93 3.05
CA THR A 261 33.09 24.91 2.19
C THR A 261 32.50 23.51 2.14
N GLU A 262 31.22 23.35 2.46
CA GLU A 262 30.51 22.07 2.36
C GLU A 262 29.74 22.04 1.03
N VAL A 263 30.01 21.06 0.17
CA VAL A 263 29.21 20.81 -1.03
C VAL A 263 28.38 19.56 -0.80
N ALA A 264 27.06 19.71 -0.91
CA ALA A 264 26.12 18.60 -0.78
C ALA A 264 25.14 18.61 -1.95
N PHE A 265 24.77 17.43 -2.44
CA PHE A 265 23.64 17.29 -3.34
C PHE A 265 22.35 17.36 -2.54
N LEU A 266 21.39 18.15 -3.00
CA LEU A 266 20.06 18.16 -2.41
C LEU A 266 19.27 16.96 -2.95
N GLU A 267 19.42 15.81 -2.29
CA GLU A 267 18.64 14.62 -2.61
C GLU A 267 17.23 14.73 -2.03
N ALA A 268 16.22 14.48 -2.86
CA ALA A 268 14.86 14.27 -2.39
C ALA A 268 14.77 12.86 -1.79
N THR A 269 14.97 12.75 -0.48
CA THR A 269 14.79 11.48 0.26
C THR A 269 13.33 11.06 0.16
N ARG A 270 13.04 10.05 -0.68
CA ARG A 270 11.72 9.41 -0.73
C ARG A 270 11.75 8.10 0.05
N SER A 271 10.88 8.00 1.05
CA SER A 271 10.47 6.74 1.67
C SER A 271 9.19 6.25 0.99
N GLY A 272 9.31 5.46 -0.08
CA GLY A 272 8.15 4.84 -0.73
C GLY A 272 8.47 4.24 -2.10
N ALA A 273 8.08 2.99 -2.32
CA ALA A 273 8.35 2.17 -3.50
C ALA A 273 7.40 2.44 -4.69
N VAL A 274 6.83 3.66 -4.83
CA VAL A 274 5.91 3.95 -5.94
C VAL A 274 6.71 4.46 -7.13
N SER A 275 6.80 3.67 -8.19
CA SER A 275 7.48 4.06 -9.42
C SER A 275 6.53 4.76 -10.40
N TYR A 276 7.07 5.70 -11.18
CA TYR A 276 6.30 6.33 -12.27
C TYR A 276 5.97 5.34 -13.39
N LYS A 277 6.75 4.27 -13.53
CA LYS A 277 6.52 3.18 -14.48
C LYS A 277 5.26 2.41 -14.12
N GLU A 278 5.12 1.97 -12.86
CA GLU A 278 3.91 1.30 -12.34
C GLU A 278 2.66 2.17 -12.51
N TRP A 279 2.78 3.49 -12.31
CA TRP A 279 1.69 4.42 -12.57
C TRP A 279 1.23 4.41 -14.04
N CYS A 280 2.18 4.39 -14.98
CA CYS A 280 1.87 4.32 -16.41
C CYS A 280 1.26 2.96 -16.77
N GLU A 281 1.84 1.87 -16.27
CA GLU A 281 1.34 0.50 -16.46
C GLU A 281 -0.08 0.31 -15.90
N TYR A 282 -0.40 0.92 -14.75
CA TYR A 282 -1.75 0.91 -14.22
C TYR A 282 -2.77 1.51 -15.21
N TRP A 283 -2.46 2.67 -15.80
CA TRP A 283 -3.36 3.29 -16.76
C TRP A 283 -3.43 2.55 -18.09
N ASP A 284 -2.33 1.96 -18.54
CA ASP A 284 -2.30 1.06 -19.71
C ASP A 284 -3.21 -0.15 -19.49
N ASN A 285 -3.15 -0.77 -18.32
CA ASN A 285 -4.05 -1.85 -17.92
C ASN A 285 -5.53 -1.40 -17.91
N GLN A 286 -5.85 -0.22 -17.35
CA GLN A 286 -7.23 0.30 -17.37
C GLN A 286 -7.74 0.56 -18.80
N MET A 287 -6.88 0.99 -19.73
CA MET A 287 -7.22 1.18 -21.14
C MET A 287 -7.49 -0.16 -21.84
N SER A 288 -6.68 -1.20 -21.54
CA SER A 288 -6.90 -2.57 -22.02
C SER A 288 -8.24 -3.11 -21.54
N ILE A 289 -8.55 -3.01 -20.24
CA ILE A 289 -9.83 -3.47 -19.66
C ILE A 289 -11.00 -2.73 -20.30
N ALA A 290 -10.93 -1.41 -20.42
CA ALA A 290 -12.02 -0.62 -20.99
C ALA A 290 -12.29 -0.94 -22.46
N THR A 291 -11.27 -1.33 -23.22
CA THR A 291 -11.37 -1.55 -24.68
C THR A 291 -11.61 -3.01 -25.04
N LEU A 292 -10.85 -3.93 -24.43
CA LEU A 292 -10.83 -5.36 -24.75
C LEU A 292 -11.53 -6.22 -23.68
N GLY A 293 -11.88 -5.66 -22.53
CA GLY A 293 -12.46 -6.40 -21.40
C GLY A 293 -11.44 -7.20 -20.57
N GLU A 294 -10.16 -7.14 -20.94
CA GLU A 294 -9.06 -7.92 -20.36
C GLU A 294 -7.72 -7.16 -20.47
N THR A 295 -6.71 -7.58 -19.69
CA THR A 295 -5.34 -7.03 -19.72
C THR A 295 -4.31 -8.01 -20.30
N LEU A 296 -4.52 -9.32 -20.10
CA LEU A 296 -3.47 -10.33 -20.25
C LEU A 296 -2.96 -10.44 -21.69
N SER A 297 -3.82 -10.31 -22.71
CA SER A 297 -3.37 -10.46 -24.11
C SER A 297 -2.49 -9.32 -24.64
N THR A 298 -2.25 -8.28 -23.84
CA THR A 298 -1.43 -7.11 -24.20
C THR A 298 -0.16 -7.01 -23.36
N ASP A 299 -0.18 -7.47 -22.10
CA ASP A 299 0.90 -7.27 -21.12
C ASP A 299 1.59 -8.57 -20.64
N ILE A 300 1.74 -9.59 -21.51
CA ILE A 300 2.42 -10.85 -21.10
C ILE A 300 3.92 -10.62 -20.87
N GLN A 301 4.29 -10.36 -19.62
CA GLN A 301 5.62 -10.54 -19.06
C GLN A 301 5.52 -11.42 -17.79
N GLY A 302 5.56 -12.75 -17.96
CA GLY A 302 5.75 -13.72 -16.86
C GLY A 302 4.48 -14.43 -16.34
N GLN A 303 4.49 -15.77 -16.39
CA GLN A 303 3.55 -16.72 -15.75
C GLN A 303 2.03 -16.46 -15.87
N GLY A 304 1.48 -16.35 -17.08
CA GLY A 304 0.06 -16.60 -17.31
C GLY A 304 -0.23 -18.10 -17.45
N SER A 305 -1.11 -18.69 -16.63
CA SER A 305 -1.62 -20.04 -16.92
C SER A 305 -2.34 -20.01 -18.27
N ARG A 306 -2.14 -21.03 -19.11
CA ARG A 306 -2.77 -21.12 -20.45
C ARG A 306 -4.30 -20.94 -20.37
N ALA A 307 -4.93 -21.49 -19.34
CA ALA A 307 -6.36 -21.34 -19.07
C ALA A 307 -6.81 -19.89 -18.84
N ALA A 308 -5.97 -19.06 -18.21
CA ALA A 308 -6.26 -17.63 -18.04
C ALA A 308 -6.20 -16.91 -19.40
N ALA A 309 -5.16 -17.17 -20.20
CA ALA A 309 -5.04 -16.58 -21.55
C ALA A 309 -6.22 -16.96 -22.47
N ASP A 310 -6.70 -18.20 -22.40
CA ASP A 310 -7.85 -18.67 -23.18
C ASP A 310 -9.15 -17.95 -22.75
N THR A 311 -9.40 -17.82 -21.44
CA THR A 311 -10.57 -17.08 -20.89
C THR A 311 -10.55 -15.61 -21.32
N HIS A 312 -9.38 -14.99 -21.31
CA HIS A 312 -9.20 -13.61 -21.70
C HIS A 312 -9.45 -13.38 -23.20
N ALA A 313 -9.01 -14.30 -24.06
CA ALA A 313 -9.30 -14.26 -25.47
C ALA A 313 -10.82 -14.34 -25.74
N GLU A 314 -11.56 -15.18 -25.01
CA GLU A 314 -13.02 -15.31 -25.14
C GLU A 314 -13.78 -14.00 -24.86
N ILE A 315 -13.39 -13.25 -23.82
CA ILE A 315 -14.02 -11.97 -23.46
C ILE A 315 -13.86 -10.96 -24.60
N LYS A 316 -12.65 -10.88 -25.16
CA LYS A 316 -12.35 -9.99 -26.29
C LYS A 316 -13.18 -10.37 -27.52
N GLU A 317 -13.27 -11.67 -27.86
CA GLU A 317 -14.09 -12.13 -28.98
C GLU A 317 -15.57 -11.79 -28.78
N LEU A 318 -16.11 -11.86 -27.55
CA LEU A 318 -17.49 -11.47 -27.26
C LEU A 318 -17.76 -9.98 -27.53
N LEU A 319 -16.80 -9.09 -27.22
CA LEU A 319 -16.93 -7.67 -27.54
C LEU A 319 -16.87 -7.41 -29.05
N VAL A 320 -16.01 -8.14 -29.77
CA VAL A 320 -15.90 -8.05 -31.23
C VAL A 320 -17.19 -8.53 -31.92
N ASP A 321 -17.82 -9.58 -31.40
CA ASP A 321 -19.13 -10.05 -31.88
C ASP A 321 -20.22 -8.99 -31.71
N ALA A 322 -20.30 -8.35 -30.55
CA ALA A 322 -21.28 -7.30 -30.31
C ALA A 322 -21.09 -6.11 -31.27
N ASP A 323 -19.85 -5.75 -31.61
CA ASP A 323 -19.55 -4.73 -32.61
C ASP A 323 -19.91 -5.19 -34.03
N CYS A 324 -19.71 -6.49 -34.33
CA CYS A 324 -20.06 -7.11 -35.61
C CYS A 324 -21.58 -7.06 -35.85
N ASP A 325 -22.38 -7.45 -34.86
CA ASP A 325 -23.84 -7.42 -34.94
C ASP A 325 -24.33 -6.01 -35.23
N LEU A 326 -23.81 -5.02 -34.50
CA LEU A 326 -24.19 -3.61 -34.65
C LEU A 326 -23.83 -3.03 -36.03
N LEU A 327 -22.65 -3.40 -36.55
CA LEU A 327 -22.18 -2.98 -37.86
C LEU A 327 -23.00 -3.64 -38.98
N SER A 328 -23.26 -4.94 -38.83
CA SER A 328 -24.07 -5.74 -39.75
C SER A 328 -25.50 -5.22 -39.84
N ASP A 329 -26.13 -4.94 -38.70
CA ASP A 329 -27.46 -4.31 -38.62
C ASP A 329 -27.48 -2.95 -39.34
N THR A 330 -26.43 -2.15 -39.17
CA THR A 330 -26.33 -0.83 -39.81
C THR A 330 -26.26 -0.98 -41.33
N HIS A 331 -25.36 -1.82 -41.85
CA HIS A 331 -25.22 -2.04 -43.29
C HIS A 331 -26.46 -2.70 -43.88
N GLN A 332 -27.08 -3.64 -43.16
CA GLN A 332 -28.32 -4.28 -43.59
C GLN A 332 -29.46 -3.26 -43.69
N ALA A 333 -29.65 -2.40 -42.68
CA ALA A 333 -30.72 -1.40 -42.66
C ALA A 333 -30.51 -0.25 -43.66
N THR A 334 -29.28 -0.03 -44.10
CA THR A 334 -28.90 1.07 -45.00
C THR A 334 -28.43 0.55 -46.36
N LEU A 335 -27.14 0.28 -46.52
CA LEU A 335 -26.50 -0.10 -47.77
C LEU A 335 -27.24 -1.24 -48.50
N VAL A 336 -27.48 -2.36 -47.83
CA VAL A 336 -28.13 -3.53 -48.43
C VAL A 336 -29.57 -3.20 -48.76
N ARG A 337 -30.34 -2.67 -47.80
CA ARG A 337 -31.75 -2.35 -48.00
C ARG A 337 -31.98 -1.35 -49.13
N TRP A 338 -31.22 -0.27 -49.18
CA TRP A 338 -31.38 0.75 -50.21
C TRP A 338 -31.04 0.20 -51.59
N THR A 339 -30.00 -0.62 -51.68
CA THR A 339 -29.60 -1.25 -52.94
C THR A 339 -30.64 -2.27 -53.42
N VAL A 340 -31.16 -3.11 -52.52
CA VAL A 340 -32.21 -4.09 -52.85
C VAL A 340 -33.51 -3.39 -53.23
N ASP A 341 -33.96 -2.39 -52.48
CA ASP A 341 -35.17 -1.61 -52.78
C ASP A 341 -35.11 -0.94 -54.17
N LEU A 342 -33.91 -0.57 -54.63
CA LEU A 342 -33.70 0.09 -55.93
C LEU A 342 -33.62 -0.88 -57.11
N ASN A 343 -33.17 -2.12 -56.89
CA ASN A 343 -32.86 -3.07 -57.97
C ASN A 343 -33.79 -4.30 -58.00
N PHE A 344 -34.26 -4.76 -56.84
CA PHE A 344 -35.07 -5.96 -56.64
C PHE A 344 -36.29 -5.65 -55.76
N PRO A 345 -37.24 -4.81 -56.23
CA PRO A 345 -38.40 -4.43 -55.44
C PRO A 345 -39.25 -5.66 -55.09
N GLY A 346 -39.51 -5.86 -53.80
CA GLY A 346 -40.28 -7.00 -53.28
C GLY A 346 -39.45 -8.21 -52.84
N ALA A 347 -38.14 -8.21 -53.07
CA ALA A 347 -37.25 -9.20 -52.48
C ALA A 347 -37.16 -9.03 -50.96
N LYS A 348 -37.07 -10.14 -50.23
CA LYS A 348 -36.75 -10.13 -48.82
C LYS A 348 -35.29 -9.72 -48.63
N LEU A 349 -35.04 -8.94 -47.59
CA LEU A 349 -33.75 -8.34 -47.34
C LEU A 349 -32.68 -9.40 -47.03
N PRO A 350 -31.59 -9.50 -47.81
CA PRO A 350 -30.46 -10.35 -47.48
C PRO A 350 -29.83 -9.94 -46.14
N LYS A 351 -29.27 -10.92 -45.43
CA LYS A 351 -28.51 -10.68 -44.20
C LYS A 351 -27.03 -10.73 -44.51
N ILE A 352 -26.29 -9.75 -44.00
CA ILE A 352 -24.84 -9.74 -44.04
C ILE A 352 -24.31 -9.88 -42.63
N TRP A 353 -23.30 -10.71 -42.43
CA TRP A 353 -22.61 -10.83 -41.15
C TRP A 353 -21.18 -11.32 -41.33
N ARG A 354 -20.32 -11.11 -40.32
CA ARG A 354 -18.96 -11.66 -40.31
C ARG A 354 -18.88 -12.90 -39.44
N ILE A 355 -18.41 -13.99 -40.04
CA ILE A 355 -18.31 -15.31 -39.44
C ILE A 355 -17.26 -15.31 -38.35
N ARG A 356 -17.65 -15.77 -37.16
CA ARG A 356 -16.69 -16.09 -36.10
C ARG A 356 -15.92 -17.35 -36.52
N PRO A 357 -14.58 -17.31 -36.63
CA PRO A 357 -13.80 -18.52 -36.87
C PRO A 357 -14.11 -19.54 -35.77
N ALA A 358 -14.51 -20.76 -36.16
CA ALA A 358 -14.71 -21.84 -35.19
C ALA A 358 -13.40 -22.05 -34.43
N ASN A 359 -13.44 -22.03 -33.10
CA ASN A 359 -12.28 -22.32 -32.28
C ASN A 359 -12.11 -23.84 -32.25
N GLU A 360 -11.50 -24.41 -33.30
CA GLU A 360 -11.35 -25.86 -33.50
C GLU A 360 -10.71 -26.55 -32.27
N LYS A 361 -9.91 -25.82 -31.48
CA LYS A 361 -9.34 -26.31 -30.22
C LYS A 361 -10.36 -26.35 -29.08
N ALA A 362 -11.20 -25.34 -28.91
CA ALA A 362 -12.24 -25.35 -27.87
C ALA A 362 -13.29 -26.43 -28.17
N ASP A 363 -13.64 -26.63 -29.45
CA ASP A 363 -14.52 -27.72 -29.87
C ASP A 363 -13.86 -29.10 -29.63
N ALA A 364 -12.57 -29.25 -29.97
CA ALA A 364 -11.82 -30.48 -29.71
C ALA A 364 -11.65 -30.76 -28.20
N GLU A 365 -11.40 -29.75 -27.37
CA GLU A 365 -11.30 -29.88 -25.91
C GLU A 365 -12.67 -30.17 -25.29
N THR A 366 -13.75 -29.66 -25.87
CA THR A 366 -15.13 -29.96 -25.45
C THR A 366 -15.50 -31.40 -25.81
N GLU A 367 -15.11 -31.88 -27.00
CA GLU A 367 -15.29 -33.27 -27.40
C GLU A 367 -14.38 -34.23 -26.60
N GLU A 368 -13.14 -33.83 -26.29
CA GLU A 368 -12.24 -34.59 -25.42
C GLU A 368 -12.74 -34.63 -23.97
N ALA A 369 -13.32 -33.54 -23.46
CA ALA A 369 -13.95 -33.50 -22.15
C ALA A 369 -15.21 -34.39 -22.09
N LYS A 370 -16.04 -34.37 -23.14
CA LYS A 370 -17.17 -35.32 -23.28
C LYS A 370 -16.68 -36.77 -23.36
N ALA A 371 -15.61 -37.03 -24.09
CA ALA A 371 -15.01 -38.36 -24.21
C ALA A 371 -14.44 -38.85 -22.86
N LYS A 372 -13.67 -38.02 -22.15
CA LYS A 372 -13.12 -38.33 -20.81
C LYS A 372 -14.22 -38.52 -19.76
N ALA A 373 -15.31 -37.77 -19.83
CA ALA A 373 -16.47 -37.97 -18.97
C ALA A 373 -17.14 -39.35 -19.23
N GLY A 374 -17.23 -39.76 -20.50
CA GLY A 374 -17.68 -41.10 -20.90
C GLY A 374 -16.78 -42.22 -20.37
N THR A 375 -15.45 -42.10 -20.53
CA THR A 375 -14.49 -43.13 -20.06
C THR A 375 -14.48 -43.25 -18.53
N SER A 376 -14.63 -42.15 -17.82
CA SER A 376 -14.68 -42.13 -16.34
C SER A 376 -15.94 -42.81 -15.81
N ARG A 377 -17.07 -42.63 -16.50
CA ARG A 377 -18.34 -43.29 -16.18
C ARG A 377 -18.28 -44.80 -16.40
N GLU A 378 -17.72 -45.25 -17.52
CA GLU A 378 -17.53 -46.69 -17.80
C GLU A 378 -16.55 -47.37 -16.82
N ALA A 379 -15.45 -46.68 -16.47
CA ALA A 379 -14.49 -47.18 -15.49
C ALA A 379 -15.10 -47.30 -14.08
N LEU A 380 -15.95 -46.36 -13.69
CA LEU A 380 -16.66 -46.40 -12.40
C LEU A 380 -17.64 -47.58 -12.35
N ILE A 381 -18.47 -47.75 -13.39
CA ILE A 381 -19.41 -48.88 -13.50
C ILE A 381 -18.65 -50.20 -13.40
N SER A 382 -17.59 -50.37 -14.20
CA SER A 382 -16.79 -51.60 -14.18
C SER A 382 -16.17 -51.88 -12.79
N LYS A 383 -15.62 -50.86 -12.11
CA LYS A 383 -15.00 -51.03 -10.80
C LYS A 383 -16.00 -51.37 -9.70
N VAL A 384 -17.18 -50.75 -9.71
CA VAL A 384 -18.26 -51.04 -8.76
C VAL A 384 -18.80 -52.46 -9.00
N THR A 385 -19.05 -52.84 -10.26
CA THR A 385 -19.53 -54.19 -10.61
C THR A 385 -18.52 -55.28 -10.24
N VAL A 386 -17.22 -55.07 -10.46
CA VAL A 386 -16.16 -56.02 -10.02
C VAL A 386 -16.07 -56.11 -8.50
N SER A 387 -16.31 -55.01 -7.78
CA SER A 387 -16.33 -55.01 -6.32
C SER A 387 -17.54 -55.76 -5.76
N ALA A 388 -18.70 -55.62 -6.41
CA ALA A 388 -19.94 -56.33 -6.07
C ALA A 388 -19.85 -57.85 -6.29
N ALA A 389 -18.91 -58.33 -7.12
CA ALA A 389 -18.69 -59.76 -7.34
C ALA A 389 -18.25 -60.53 -6.09
N ARG A 390 -17.81 -59.82 -5.04
CA ARG A 390 -17.47 -60.41 -3.72
C ARG A 390 -18.69 -60.67 -2.83
N ILE A 391 -19.87 -60.21 -3.24
CA ILE A 391 -21.13 -60.37 -2.51
C ILE A 391 -21.87 -61.55 -3.13
N GLU A 392 -22.05 -62.60 -2.34
CA GLU A 392 -22.69 -63.85 -2.78
C GLU A 392 -24.21 -63.70 -2.95
N ASP A 393 -24.85 -62.88 -2.11
CA ASP A 393 -26.29 -62.63 -2.18
C ASP A 393 -26.64 -61.58 -3.25
N ASP A 394 -27.49 -61.95 -4.20
CA ASP A 394 -27.86 -61.12 -5.35
C ASP A 394 -28.62 -59.85 -4.94
N ALA A 395 -29.46 -59.92 -3.88
CA ALA A 395 -30.21 -58.76 -3.40
C ALA A 395 -29.28 -57.72 -2.75
N GLN A 396 -28.31 -58.17 -1.95
CA GLN A 396 -27.28 -57.31 -1.38
C GLN A 396 -26.32 -56.75 -2.43
N ALA A 397 -25.98 -57.54 -3.46
CA ALA A 397 -25.16 -57.05 -4.58
C ALA A 397 -25.90 -55.97 -5.38
N ARG A 398 -27.21 -56.13 -5.60
CA ARG A 398 -28.06 -55.13 -6.24
C ARG A 398 -28.08 -53.82 -5.45
N ASP A 399 -28.30 -53.89 -4.15
CA ASP A 399 -28.35 -52.70 -3.28
C ASP A 399 -26.98 -51.99 -3.21
N PHE A 400 -25.89 -52.76 -3.22
CA PHE A 400 -24.53 -52.23 -3.29
C PHE A 400 -24.23 -51.52 -4.62
N ILE A 401 -24.63 -52.08 -5.77
CA ILE A 401 -24.44 -51.44 -7.07
C ILE A 401 -25.34 -50.20 -7.19
N ALA A 402 -26.62 -50.31 -6.79
CA ALA A 402 -27.58 -49.22 -6.84
C ALA A 402 -27.16 -48.02 -5.97
N SER A 403 -26.66 -48.27 -4.76
CA SER A 403 -26.21 -47.20 -3.85
C SER A 403 -24.97 -46.45 -4.34
N LEU A 404 -24.08 -47.11 -5.09
CA LEU A 404 -22.83 -46.52 -5.57
C LEU A 404 -22.93 -45.93 -6.98
N LEU A 405 -23.93 -46.35 -7.77
CA LEU A 405 -24.18 -45.87 -9.14
C LEU A 405 -25.54 -45.17 -9.27
N ASP A 406 -26.10 -44.68 -8.16
CA ASP A 406 -27.39 -43.98 -8.15
C ASP A 406 -27.39 -42.80 -9.13
N ASN A 407 -28.45 -42.70 -9.95
CA ASN A 407 -28.59 -41.74 -11.07
C ASN A 407 -27.55 -41.85 -12.20
N ILE A 408 -26.67 -42.85 -12.18
CA ILE A 408 -25.71 -43.12 -13.25
C ILE A 408 -26.26 -44.20 -14.19
N VAL A 409 -26.84 -45.28 -13.67
CA VAL A 409 -27.40 -46.39 -14.45
C VAL A 409 -28.88 -46.60 -14.13
N ASP A 410 -29.64 -47.18 -15.06
CA ASP A 410 -31.06 -47.50 -14.84
C ASP A 410 -31.24 -48.88 -14.15
N GLU A 411 -32.45 -49.13 -13.66
CA GLU A 411 -32.81 -50.36 -12.93
C GLU A 411 -32.52 -51.63 -13.74
N ASP A 412 -32.81 -51.61 -15.05
CA ASP A 412 -32.59 -52.75 -15.95
C ASP A 412 -31.09 -53.05 -16.15
N LEU A 413 -30.26 -52.02 -16.23
CA LEU A 413 -28.81 -52.17 -16.33
C LEU A 413 -28.20 -52.63 -15.00
N ILE A 414 -28.72 -52.19 -13.85
CA ILE A 414 -28.28 -52.67 -12.53
C ILE A 414 -28.48 -54.19 -12.45
N ASP A 415 -29.63 -54.70 -12.86
CA ASP A 415 -29.91 -56.14 -12.87
C ASP A 415 -28.97 -56.92 -13.78
N THR A 416 -28.70 -56.36 -14.95
CA THR A 416 -27.76 -56.96 -15.90
C THR A 416 -26.33 -56.99 -15.32
N LEU A 417 -25.93 -55.95 -14.59
CA LEU A 417 -24.62 -55.89 -13.93
C LEU A 417 -24.52 -56.85 -12.75
N VAL A 418 -25.57 -57.01 -11.94
CA VAL A 418 -25.62 -58.01 -10.86
C VAL A 418 -25.48 -59.41 -11.43
N ALA A 419 -26.23 -59.75 -12.49
CA ALA A 419 -26.18 -61.08 -13.10
C ALA A 419 -24.80 -61.42 -13.70
N ASN A 420 -24.10 -60.42 -14.25
CA ASN A 420 -22.82 -60.62 -14.94
C ASN A 420 -21.59 -60.23 -14.10
N ARG A 421 -21.76 -59.90 -12.81
CA ARG A 421 -20.69 -59.39 -11.95
C ARG A 421 -19.48 -60.31 -11.85
N GLN A 422 -19.70 -61.64 -11.83
CA GLN A 422 -18.61 -62.61 -11.78
C GLN A 422 -17.80 -62.65 -13.08
N ALA A 423 -18.47 -62.59 -14.23
CA ALA A 423 -17.81 -62.50 -15.53
C ALA A 423 -16.98 -61.20 -15.68
N PHE A 424 -17.46 -60.09 -15.11
CA PHE A 424 -16.70 -58.83 -15.04
C PHE A 424 -15.45 -58.96 -14.17
N ALA A 425 -15.54 -59.63 -13.02
CA ALA A 425 -14.40 -59.86 -12.13
C ALA A 425 -13.35 -60.78 -12.76
N GLU A 426 -13.77 -61.85 -13.45
CA GLU A 426 -12.89 -62.75 -14.20
C GLU A 426 -12.17 -62.02 -15.35
N ALA A 427 -12.92 -61.26 -16.16
CA ALA A 427 -12.36 -60.47 -17.26
C ALA A 427 -11.43 -59.34 -16.77
N SER A 428 -11.64 -58.82 -15.56
CA SER A 428 -10.74 -57.85 -14.94
C SER A 428 -9.45 -58.52 -14.45
N ALA A 429 -9.55 -59.67 -13.76
CA ALA A 429 -8.39 -60.43 -13.28
C ALA A 429 -7.47 -60.90 -14.42
N MET A 430 -8.06 -61.27 -15.56
CA MET A 430 -7.34 -61.69 -16.76
C MET A 430 -6.60 -60.53 -17.46
N ARG A 431 -7.06 -59.28 -17.28
CA ARG A 431 -6.45 -58.08 -17.88
C ARG A 431 -5.33 -57.46 -17.03
N THR A 432 -5.40 -57.55 -15.71
CA THR A 432 -4.44 -56.86 -14.81
C THR A 432 -3.36 -57.78 -14.23
N GLY A 433 -3.51 -59.11 -14.33
CA GLY A 433 -2.47 -60.07 -13.90
C GLY A 433 -2.19 -60.13 -12.39
N GLU A 434 -2.93 -59.37 -11.57
CA GLU A 434 -2.76 -59.32 -10.12
C GLU A 434 -3.71 -60.27 -9.38
N LYS A 435 -3.18 -61.02 -8.40
CA LYS A 435 -4.01 -61.73 -7.41
C LYS A 435 -4.66 -60.71 -6.46
N PRO A 436 -5.89 -60.96 -5.98
CA PRO A 436 -6.60 -59.98 -5.16
C PRO A 436 -5.91 -59.80 -3.80
N GLY A 437 -5.23 -58.65 -3.58
CA GLY A 437 -4.55 -58.44 -2.30
C GLY A 437 -3.72 -57.17 -2.03
N SER A 438 -3.61 -56.16 -2.92
CA SER A 438 -2.83 -54.94 -2.59
C SER A 438 -3.47 -53.64 -3.06
N LEU A 439 -3.45 -52.62 -2.20
CA LEU A 439 -3.84 -51.24 -2.48
C LEU A 439 -2.69 -50.49 -3.18
N PRO A 440 -2.94 -49.59 -4.17
CA PRO A 440 -1.86 -48.90 -4.88
C PRO A 440 -1.36 -47.64 -4.15
N ALA A 441 -0.07 -47.35 -4.29
CA ALA A 441 0.61 -46.14 -3.84
C ALA A 441 0.63 -45.04 -4.92
N ASP A 442 0.63 -43.77 -4.49
CA ASP A 442 0.62 -42.56 -5.32
C ASP A 442 1.86 -42.38 -6.23
N PRO A 443 1.70 -41.90 -7.47
CA PRO A 443 2.83 -41.61 -8.37
C PRO A 443 3.37 -40.18 -8.20
N LYS A 444 4.68 -40.06 -8.00
CA LYS A 444 5.43 -38.78 -8.04
C LYS A 444 5.67 -38.31 -9.48
N LYS A 445 5.60 -36.99 -9.69
CA LYS A 445 5.98 -36.25 -10.91
C LYS A 445 7.45 -36.47 -11.31
N LYS A 446 7.71 -36.55 -12.62
CA LYS A 446 9.02 -36.49 -13.27
C LYS A 446 9.23 -35.10 -13.87
N ASP A 447 10.36 -34.47 -13.56
CA ASP A 447 10.89 -33.30 -14.27
C ASP A 447 11.75 -33.76 -15.45
N ASP A 448 11.66 -33.08 -16.59
CA ASP A 448 12.58 -33.22 -17.73
C ASP A 448 12.98 -31.81 -18.19
N PRO A 449 14.28 -31.46 -18.24
CA PRO A 449 14.72 -30.13 -18.66
C PRO A 449 15.14 -30.14 -20.14
N ARG A 450 14.72 -29.15 -20.92
CA ARG A 450 15.36 -28.82 -22.21
C ARG A 450 15.38 -27.30 -22.45
N PRO A 451 16.44 -26.79 -23.12
CA PRO A 451 16.90 -25.40 -22.98
C PRO A 451 16.32 -24.44 -24.03
N ALA A 452 16.15 -23.17 -23.65
CA ALA A 452 15.75 -22.07 -24.52
C ALA A 452 16.98 -21.35 -25.11
N ILE A 453 16.86 -20.93 -26.38
CA ILE A 453 17.94 -20.37 -27.18
C ILE A 453 17.85 -18.83 -27.18
N GLY A 454 18.77 -18.20 -26.45
CA GLY A 454 19.65 -17.10 -26.88
C GLY A 454 19.08 -15.88 -27.63
N LEU A 455 18.64 -14.88 -26.85
CA LEU A 455 18.82 -13.44 -27.16
C LEU A 455 19.10 -12.63 -25.87
N GLU A 456 18.70 -13.17 -24.71
CA GLU A 456 19.08 -12.70 -23.36
C GLU A 456 20.57 -12.93 -23.03
N ALA A 457 21.24 -13.85 -23.74
CA ALA A 457 22.61 -14.24 -23.44
C ALA A 457 23.65 -13.13 -23.68
N GLU A 458 23.46 -12.24 -24.66
CA GLU A 458 24.42 -11.15 -24.92
C GLU A 458 24.31 -9.98 -23.92
N PHE A 459 23.15 -9.79 -23.29
CA PHE A 459 22.97 -8.77 -22.26
C PHE A 459 23.40 -9.27 -20.88
N ALA A 460 23.07 -10.53 -20.54
CA ALA A 460 23.52 -11.19 -19.31
C ALA A 460 25.06 -11.34 -19.27
N GLU A 461 25.70 -11.72 -20.39
CA GLU A 461 27.18 -11.78 -20.47
C GLU A 461 27.86 -10.42 -20.30
N ARG A 462 27.16 -9.30 -20.52
CA ARG A 462 27.71 -7.94 -20.33
C ARG A 462 27.63 -7.48 -18.88
N LEU A 463 26.59 -7.90 -18.16
CA LEU A 463 26.37 -7.65 -16.74
C LEU A 463 27.39 -8.41 -15.87
N ASP A 464 27.61 -9.69 -16.16
CA ASP A 464 28.63 -10.51 -15.45
C ASP A 464 30.03 -9.89 -15.59
N ARG A 465 30.36 -9.35 -16.77
CA ARG A 465 31.67 -8.71 -17.01
C ARG A 465 31.87 -7.40 -16.23
N ASP A 466 30.80 -6.64 -15.99
CA ASP A 466 30.88 -5.38 -15.24
C ASP A 466 31.03 -5.64 -13.73
N SER A 467 30.34 -6.66 -13.21
CA SER A 467 30.46 -7.11 -11.82
C SER A 467 31.84 -7.72 -11.53
N GLU A 468 32.31 -8.62 -12.41
CA GLU A 468 33.68 -9.18 -12.32
C GLU A 468 34.76 -8.09 -12.42
N ALA A 469 34.57 -7.09 -13.28
CA ALA A 469 35.48 -5.94 -13.39
C ALA A 469 35.46 -5.08 -12.12
N GLN A 470 34.31 -4.88 -11.49
CA GLN A 470 34.17 -4.14 -10.23
C GLN A 470 34.87 -4.86 -9.07
N GLU A 471 34.66 -6.17 -8.91
CA GLU A 471 35.37 -6.97 -7.90
C GLU A 471 36.89 -6.96 -8.15
N ALA A 472 37.33 -7.14 -9.39
CA ALA A 472 38.75 -7.13 -9.73
C ALA A 472 39.45 -5.79 -9.43
N ILE A 473 38.78 -4.66 -9.73
CA ILE A 473 39.31 -3.32 -9.41
C ILE A 473 39.34 -3.10 -7.90
N THR A 474 38.28 -3.51 -7.18
CA THR A 474 38.19 -3.35 -5.72
C THR A 474 39.26 -4.18 -4.99
N GLN A 475 39.47 -5.43 -5.41
CA GLN A 475 40.51 -6.31 -4.88
C GLN A 475 41.92 -5.76 -5.12
N ARG A 476 42.16 -5.19 -6.32
CA ARG A 476 43.45 -4.57 -6.68
C ARG A 476 43.73 -3.33 -5.85
N LEU A 477 42.73 -2.48 -5.64
CA LEU A 477 42.80 -1.30 -4.77
C LEU A 477 43.21 -1.66 -3.34
N ALA A 478 42.56 -2.68 -2.76
CA ALA A 478 42.86 -3.15 -1.41
C ALA A 478 44.32 -3.61 -1.28
N ASN A 479 44.85 -4.28 -2.30
CA ASN A 479 46.22 -4.79 -2.33
C ASN A 479 47.28 -3.71 -2.58
N GLU A 480 46.96 -2.64 -3.31
CA GLU A 480 47.91 -1.56 -3.66
C GLU A 480 47.97 -0.45 -2.58
N LEU A 481 46.85 -0.11 -1.92
CA LEU A 481 46.79 0.98 -0.94
C LEU A 481 47.23 0.56 0.47
N ALA A 482 46.85 -0.63 0.93
CA ALA A 482 47.13 -1.07 2.30
C ALA A 482 48.64 -1.09 2.65
N PRO A 483 49.55 -1.55 1.77
CA PRO A 483 51.00 -1.50 2.04
C PRO A 483 51.54 -0.07 2.07
N LEU A 484 51.02 0.81 1.22
CA LEU A 484 51.39 2.23 1.13
C LEU A 484 51.03 2.99 2.41
N GLU A 485 49.82 2.79 2.92
CA GLU A 485 49.38 3.40 4.19
C GLU A 485 50.12 2.82 5.39
N THR A 486 50.32 1.50 5.42
CA THR A 486 51.10 0.84 6.48
C THR A 486 52.54 1.35 6.52
N SER A 487 53.18 1.52 5.37
CA SER A 487 54.54 2.07 5.26
C SER A 487 54.61 3.54 5.69
N ARG A 488 53.61 4.35 5.33
CA ARG A 488 53.51 5.76 5.78
C ARG A 488 53.34 5.85 7.28
N LEU A 489 52.43 5.08 7.88
CA LEU A 489 52.23 5.04 9.33
C LEU A 489 53.47 4.56 10.08
N ALA A 490 54.19 3.57 9.54
CA ALA A 490 55.47 3.14 10.10
C ALA A 490 56.52 4.25 10.05
N SER A 491 56.60 4.99 8.94
CA SER A 491 57.54 6.10 8.78
C SER A 491 57.22 7.26 9.74
N ILE A 492 55.94 7.56 9.95
CA ILE A 492 55.48 8.56 10.93
C ILE A 492 55.86 8.11 12.34
N ARG A 493 55.61 6.84 12.70
CA ARG A 493 55.97 6.31 14.02
C ARG A 493 57.47 6.39 14.29
N ASN A 494 58.30 5.98 13.33
CA ASN A 494 59.75 6.08 13.48
C ASN A 494 60.21 7.52 13.70
N VAL A 495 59.63 8.49 12.98
CA VAL A 495 59.95 9.91 13.18
C VAL A 495 59.55 10.39 14.58
N LEU A 496 58.41 9.93 15.10
CA LEU A 496 57.94 10.27 16.44
C LEU A 496 58.81 9.62 17.53
N ASP A 497 59.26 8.38 17.32
CA ASP A 497 60.09 7.63 18.27
C ASP A 497 61.53 8.16 18.35
N GLU A 498 62.06 8.70 17.25
CA GLU A 498 63.42 9.26 17.16
C GLU A 498 63.51 10.75 17.51
N ALA A 499 62.38 11.43 17.70
CA ALA A 499 62.35 12.85 18.00
C ALA A 499 62.72 13.13 19.46
N ALA A 500 63.61 14.11 19.68
CA ALA A 500 64.03 14.49 21.03
C ALA A 500 62.95 15.27 21.80
N ASP A 501 62.10 16.02 21.09
CA ASP A 501 60.99 16.79 21.62
C ASP A 501 59.88 17.01 20.56
N LEU A 502 58.77 17.62 20.99
CA LEU A 502 57.61 17.91 20.14
C LEU A 502 57.92 18.84 18.96
N GLU A 503 58.90 19.73 19.09
CA GLU A 503 59.25 20.70 18.04
C GLU A 503 60.13 20.04 16.96
N ASP A 504 61.06 19.16 17.36
CA ASP A 504 61.85 18.30 16.48
C ASP A 504 60.96 17.29 15.75
N ALA A 505 60.00 16.67 16.46
CA ALA A 505 58.99 15.80 15.86
C ALA A 505 58.20 16.51 14.75
N ALA A 506 57.71 17.72 15.02
CA ALA A 506 56.93 18.51 14.06
C ALA A 506 57.76 18.86 12.81
N LYS A 507 59.03 19.27 12.96
CA LYS A 507 59.93 19.59 11.84
C LYS A 507 60.22 18.35 10.99
N ARG A 508 60.51 17.21 11.61
CA ARG A 508 60.81 15.96 10.89
C ARG A 508 59.58 15.39 10.19
N LEU A 509 58.39 15.50 10.79
CA LEU A 509 57.14 15.10 10.14
C LEU A 509 56.80 15.97 8.92
N LEU A 510 57.09 17.26 8.96
CA LEU A 510 56.92 18.16 7.81
C LEU A 510 57.84 17.78 6.64
N ILE A 511 59.10 17.45 6.94
CA ILE A 511 60.07 16.98 5.92
C ILE A 511 59.62 15.63 5.34
N LEU A 512 59.17 14.70 6.19
CA LEU A 512 58.66 13.40 5.77
C LEU A 512 57.42 13.56 4.88
N GLY A 513 56.46 14.40 5.27
CA GLY A 513 55.25 14.68 4.50
C GLY A 513 55.55 15.31 3.13
N ALA A 514 56.55 16.19 3.06
CA ALA A 514 57.00 16.80 1.79
C ALA A 514 57.64 15.80 0.81
N SER A 515 58.12 14.65 1.30
CA SER A 515 58.72 13.60 0.47
C SER A 515 57.71 12.65 -0.19
N TRP A 516 56.45 12.68 0.24
CA TRP A 516 55.42 11.79 -0.29
C TRP A 516 54.87 12.28 -1.62
N LYS A 517 54.95 11.44 -2.65
CA LYS A 517 54.34 11.70 -3.95
C LYS A 517 52.84 11.41 -3.93
N VAL A 518 52.05 12.33 -4.48
CA VAL A 518 50.57 12.25 -4.50
C VAL A 518 50.06 11.39 -5.66
N ASP A 519 50.88 11.18 -6.69
CA ASP A 519 50.49 10.52 -7.94
C ASP A 519 49.94 9.10 -7.74
N ALA A 520 50.57 8.31 -6.87
CA ALA A 520 50.13 6.94 -6.58
C ALA A 520 48.79 6.89 -5.83
N ALA A 521 48.55 7.85 -4.93
CA ALA A 521 47.27 7.95 -4.22
C ALA A 521 46.16 8.46 -5.14
N ALA A 522 46.47 9.43 -6.01
CA ALA A 522 45.54 9.95 -7.00
C ALA A 522 45.12 8.88 -8.02
N ALA A 523 46.05 8.06 -8.50
CA ALA A 523 45.77 6.95 -9.41
C ALA A 523 44.85 5.90 -8.75
N ALA A 524 45.07 5.58 -7.48
CA ALA A 524 44.22 4.66 -6.74
C ALA A 524 42.80 5.23 -6.52
N ILE A 525 42.67 6.52 -6.18
CA ILE A 525 41.37 7.19 -6.05
C ILE A 525 40.61 7.20 -7.39
N ALA A 526 41.29 7.44 -8.51
CA ALA A 526 40.67 7.40 -9.83
C ALA A 526 40.10 6.00 -10.18
N GLN A 527 40.81 4.94 -9.80
CA GLN A 527 40.31 3.57 -9.94
C GLN A 527 39.12 3.30 -9.00
N ALA A 528 39.14 3.82 -7.78
CA ALA A 528 38.03 3.69 -6.82
C ALA A 528 36.74 4.36 -7.34
N LEU A 529 36.87 5.55 -7.92
CA LEU A 529 35.75 6.27 -8.53
C LEU A 529 35.21 5.53 -9.76
N THR A 530 36.08 4.86 -10.52
CA THR A 530 35.67 4.02 -11.65
C THR A 530 34.87 2.80 -11.17
N ALA A 531 35.30 2.14 -10.09
CA ALA A 531 34.56 1.03 -9.46
C ALA A 531 33.22 1.50 -8.88
N ALA A 532 33.18 2.65 -8.20
CA ALA A 532 31.94 3.24 -7.68
C ALA A 532 30.93 3.57 -8.80
N ARG A 533 31.42 4.06 -9.95
CA ARG A 533 30.57 4.30 -11.13
C ARG A 533 29.98 3.00 -11.70
N LEU A 534 30.78 1.93 -11.76
CA LEU A 534 30.31 0.61 -12.22
C LEU A 534 29.29 0.03 -11.24
N ALA A 535 29.55 0.10 -9.93
CA ALA A 535 28.62 -0.33 -8.89
C ALA A 535 27.29 0.45 -8.90
N GLY A 536 27.35 1.77 -9.12
CA GLY A 536 26.13 2.59 -9.25
C GLY A 536 25.31 2.24 -10.49
N ARG A 537 25.97 1.85 -11.59
CA ARG A 537 25.28 1.39 -12.80
C ARG A 537 24.65 0.01 -12.60
N ASP A 538 25.33 -0.89 -11.89
CA ASP A 538 24.83 -2.22 -11.54
C ASP A 538 23.62 -2.14 -10.62
N ALA A 539 23.68 -1.31 -9.57
CA ALA A 539 22.56 -1.09 -8.64
C ALA A 539 21.29 -0.52 -9.33
N VAL A 540 21.47 0.39 -10.30
CA VAL A 540 20.35 0.94 -11.09
C VAL A 540 19.76 -0.12 -12.04
N LEU A 541 20.56 -1.08 -12.50
CA LEU A 541 20.09 -2.15 -13.37
C LEU A 541 19.41 -3.27 -12.56
N ASP A 542 19.89 -3.59 -11.36
CA ASP A 542 19.26 -4.51 -10.41
C ASP A 542 17.89 -4.01 -9.93
N GLU A 543 17.73 -2.68 -9.74
CA GLU A 543 16.42 -2.06 -9.50
C GLU A 543 15.46 -2.17 -10.70
N VAL A 544 15.99 -2.35 -11.92
CA VAL A 544 15.21 -2.47 -13.16
C VAL A 544 14.94 -3.94 -13.54
N SER A 545 15.78 -4.89 -13.11
CA SER A 545 15.67 -6.33 -13.40
C SER A 545 15.05 -7.18 -12.29
N GLY A 546 14.65 -6.59 -11.16
CA GLY A 546 13.82 -7.27 -10.16
C GLY A 546 12.58 -7.88 -10.82
N GLU A 547 12.39 -9.19 -10.65
CA GLU A 547 11.34 -9.98 -11.29
C GLU A 547 9.98 -9.28 -11.27
N ILE A 548 9.43 -9.14 -12.48
CA ILE A 548 8.07 -8.70 -12.78
C ILE A 548 7.11 -9.75 -12.21
N ALA A 549 6.60 -9.48 -11.02
CA ALA A 549 5.34 -10.01 -10.55
C ALA A 549 4.41 -8.82 -10.34
N PHE A 550 3.18 -8.94 -10.80
CA PHE A 550 2.08 -8.02 -10.52
C PHE A 550 2.25 -7.41 -9.12
N ALA A 551 2.30 -6.08 -9.04
CA ALA A 551 1.80 -5.39 -7.88
C ALA A 551 0.29 -5.68 -7.82
N ASP A 552 -0.07 -6.86 -7.31
CA ASP A 552 -1.20 -6.93 -6.40
C ASP A 552 -0.85 -5.86 -5.36
N PRO A 553 -1.56 -4.73 -5.29
CA PRO A 553 -1.34 -3.82 -4.19
C PRO A 553 -1.45 -4.70 -2.95
N ASP A 554 -0.40 -4.77 -2.13
CA ASP A 554 -0.50 -5.43 -0.84
C ASP A 554 -1.33 -4.48 0.05
N VAL A 555 -2.62 -4.40 -0.27
CA VAL A 555 -3.68 -3.75 0.50
C VAL A 555 -3.80 -4.47 1.86
N PHE A 556 -3.16 -5.64 2.01
CA PHE A 556 -3.25 -6.49 3.17
C PHE A 556 -2.03 -6.40 4.11
N ASN A 557 -0.80 -6.13 3.63
CA ASN A 557 0.39 -5.87 4.47
C ASN A 557 0.87 -4.41 4.41
N GLN A 558 -0.04 -3.44 4.55
CA GLN A 558 0.40 -2.09 4.88
C GLN A 558 0.99 -2.07 6.30
N PRO A 559 2.21 -1.53 6.51
CA PRO A 559 2.75 -1.36 7.85
C PRO A 559 1.81 -0.46 8.64
N PHE A 560 1.30 -0.96 9.76
CA PHE A 560 0.38 -0.19 10.60
C PHE A 560 1.17 0.86 11.38
N LYS A 561 1.30 2.05 10.81
CA LYS A 561 2.17 3.14 11.31
C LYS A 561 1.94 3.44 12.78
N GLU A 562 0.70 3.58 13.23
CA GLU A 562 0.40 3.89 14.63
C GLU A 562 0.80 2.76 15.58
N GLN A 563 0.74 1.50 15.14
CA GLN A 563 1.27 0.38 15.90
C GLN A 563 2.80 0.42 15.98
N ILE A 564 3.48 0.68 14.85
CA ILE A 564 4.94 0.75 14.77
C ILE A 564 5.45 1.90 15.64
N ASP A 565 4.91 3.11 15.47
CA ASP A 565 5.26 4.29 16.25
C ASP A 565 5.10 4.04 17.78
N TYR A 566 4.03 3.36 18.19
CA TYR A 566 3.82 2.99 19.60
C TYR A 566 4.79 1.91 20.11
N PHE A 567 5.17 0.96 19.26
CA PHE A 567 6.08 -0.11 19.64
C PHE A 567 7.53 0.39 19.74
N GLU A 568 8.00 1.17 18.77
CA GLU A 568 9.39 1.66 18.69
C GLU A 568 9.78 2.56 19.87
N GLN A 569 8.86 3.35 20.40
CA GLN A 569 9.12 4.20 21.56
C GLN A 569 9.26 3.44 22.89
N LYS A 570 8.92 2.16 22.95
CA LYS A 570 8.98 1.39 24.20
C LYS A 570 10.43 1.12 24.58
N GLU A 571 10.77 1.41 25.83
CA GLU A 571 12.13 1.22 26.32
C GLU A 571 12.32 -0.20 26.90
N PRO A 572 13.40 -0.92 26.55
CA PRO A 572 13.75 -2.19 27.19
C PRO A 572 13.85 -2.10 28.72
N ARG A 573 12.97 -2.82 29.42
CA ARG A 573 12.85 -2.87 30.89
C ARG A 573 13.07 -4.31 31.39
N PRO A 574 14.23 -4.59 32.03
CA PRO A 574 14.46 -5.85 32.73
C PRO A 574 13.36 -6.12 33.76
N SER A 575 12.84 -7.35 33.78
CA SER A 575 11.87 -7.75 34.79
C SER A 575 11.91 -9.25 35.07
N LYS A 576 11.58 -9.61 36.30
CA LYS A 576 11.48 -11.02 36.71
C LYS A 576 10.16 -11.62 36.23
N ASP A 577 9.06 -10.93 36.46
CA ASP A 577 7.70 -11.36 36.10
C ASP A 577 6.98 -10.23 35.34
N TRP A 578 5.97 -10.58 34.54
CA TRP A 578 5.19 -9.60 33.77
C TRP A 578 4.52 -8.55 34.65
N THR A 579 4.03 -8.97 35.81
CA THR A 579 3.29 -8.15 36.78
C THR A 579 4.18 -7.21 37.60
N ASN A 580 5.51 -7.25 37.38
CA ASN A 580 6.44 -6.27 37.93
C ASN A 580 6.23 -4.88 37.32
N LEU A 581 5.76 -4.82 36.07
CA LEU A 581 5.20 -3.60 35.49
C LEU A 581 3.69 -3.62 35.77
N LYS A 582 3.12 -2.48 36.16
CA LYS A 582 1.70 -2.38 36.52
C LYS A 582 0.98 -1.39 35.61
N GLY A 583 -0.17 -1.83 35.09
CA GLY A 583 -1.10 -1.02 34.32
C GLY A 583 -0.40 -0.09 33.31
N PRO A 584 -0.46 1.24 33.49
CA PRO A 584 0.08 2.19 32.51
C PRO A 584 1.61 2.13 32.29
N ASP A 585 2.40 1.47 33.14
CA ASP A 585 3.84 1.30 32.90
C ASP A 585 4.14 0.37 31.71
N HIS A 586 3.20 -0.50 31.33
CA HIS A 586 3.29 -1.32 30.12
C HIS A 586 3.24 -0.51 28.82
N ASP A 587 2.73 0.73 28.85
CA ASP A 587 2.75 1.63 27.69
C ASP A 587 4.15 2.19 27.40
N ARG A 588 5.04 2.19 28.40
CA ARG A 588 6.37 2.80 28.33
C ARG A 588 7.49 1.76 28.23
N GLY A 589 7.31 0.58 28.84
CA GLY A 589 8.33 -0.47 28.90
C GLY A 589 8.10 -1.60 27.92
N PHE A 590 9.14 -1.96 27.15
CA PHE A 590 9.25 -3.25 26.49
C PHE A 590 9.89 -4.25 27.46
N MET A 591 9.19 -5.34 27.77
CA MET A 591 9.69 -6.32 28.73
C MET A 591 9.38 -7.75 28.30
N ILE A 592 10.24 -8.68 28.71
CA ILE A 592 10.07 -10.12 28.54
C ILE A 592 10.32 -10.77 29.91
N ALA A 593 9.32 -11.45 30.47
CA ALA A 593 9.41 -11.96 31.85
C ALA A 593 10.60 -12.92 32.01
N GLY A 594 11.55 -12.63 32.91
CA GLY A 594 12.73 -13.45 33.12
C GLY A 594 13.92 -13.15 32.19
N ALA A 595 13.78 -12.14 31.31
CA ALA A 595 14.90 -11.52 30.61
C ALA A 595 15.42 -10.36 31.48
N LYS A 596 16.61 -10.55 32.06
CA LYS A 596 17.24 -9.57 32.96
C LYS A 596 18.30 -8.71 32.26
N ASP A 597 18.68 -9.09 31.04
CA ASP A 597 19.69 -8.40 30.24
C ASP A 597 19.00 -7.39 29.31
N ARG A 598 19.44 -6.12 29.39
CA ARG A 598 18.85 -5.02 28.63
C ARG A 598 19.23 -5.07 27.15
N ASP A 599 20.43 -5.51 26.81
CA ASP A 599 20.90 -5.61 25.43
C ASP A 599 20.17 -6.76 24.71
N MET A 600 19.95 -7.86 25.42
CA MET A 600 19.09 -8.94 24.93
C MET A 600 17.64 -8.47 24.70
N LEU A 601 17.09 -7.69 25.63
CA LEU A 601 15.76 -7.09 25.44
C LEU A 601 15.72 -6.12 24.27
N ASN A 602 16.79 -5.36 24.03
CA ASN A 602 16.91 -4.46 22.89
C ASN A 602 16.97 -5.21 21.56
N ASP A 603 17.69 -6.34 21.50
CA ASP A 603 17.73 -7.19 20.32
C ASP A 603 16.35 -7.83 20.04
N PHE A 604 15.63 -8.26 21.09
CA PHE A 604 14.25 -8.75 20.94
C PHE A 604 13.28 -7.65 20.50
N HIS A 605 13.42 -6.43 21.04
CA HIS A 605 12.64 -5.26 20.62
C HIS A 605 12.89 -4.95 19.15
N THR A 606 14.15 -4.93 18.72
CA THR A 606 14.55 -4.71 17.32
C THR A 606 14.00 -5.79 16.40
N ALA A 607 14.08 -7.07 16.78
CA ALA A 607 13.56 -8.19 15.98
C ALA A 607 12.03 -8.12 15.79
N ILE A 608 11.28 -7.78 16.83
CA ILE A 608 9.82 -7.60 16.73
C ILE A 608 9.50 -6.33 15.94
N GLY A 609 10.26 -5.25 16.12
CA GLY A 609 10.09 -4.01 15.35
C GLY A 609 10.30 -4.22 13.85
N LYS A 610 11.34 -4.98 13.49
CA LYS A 610 11.57 -5.46 12.11
C LYS A 610 10.38 -6.27 11.59
N ALA A 611 9.88 -7.21 12.39
CA ALA A 611 8.72 -8.01 12.01
C ALA A 611 7.45 -7.17 11.78
N LEU A 612 7.25 -6.10 12.55
CA LEU A 612 6.13 -5.17 12.37
C LEU A 612 6.28 -4.27 11.14
N LYS A 613 7.51 -3.85 10.79
CA LYS A 613 7.80 -3.01 9.61
C LYS A 613 7.74 -3.80 8.31
N ASP A 614 8.37 -4.96 8.29
CA ASP A 614 8.54 -5.79 7.10
C ASP A 614 7.34 -6.72 6.87
N GLY A 615 6.34 -6.69 7.76
CA GLY A 615 5.18 -7.59 7.71
C GLY A 615 5.52 -9.06 7.95
N THR A 616 6.71 -9.37 8.49
CA THR A 616 7.15 -10.76 8.67
C THR A 616 6.47 -11.40 9.88
N GLY A 617 5.96 -12.63 9.69
CA GLY A 617 5.19 -13.33 10.72
C GLY A 617 6.03 -14.00 11.81
N LEU A 618 5.36 -14.70 12.73
CA LEU A 618 5.97 -15.42 13.86
C LEU A 618 7.14 -16.35 13.46
N GLN A 619 7.12 -16.92 12.25
CA GLN A 619 8.19 -17.82 11.78
C GLN A 619 9.51 -17.09 11.50
N ALA A 620 9.46 -15.84 11.04
CA ALA A 620 10.66 -15.03 10.86
C ALA A 620 11.26 -14.64 12.21
N PHE A 621 10.42 -14.11 13.11
CA PHE A 621 10.83 -13.79 14.48
C PHE A 621 11.44 -15.00 15.22
N ARG A 622 10.95 -16.21 14.95
CA ARG A 622 11.46 -17.44 15.53
C ARG A 622 12.94 -17.72 15.19
N LYS A 623 13.40 -17.33 14.00
CA LYS A 623 14.82 -17.45 13.62
C LYS A 623 15.68 -16.48 14.43
N ASP A 624 15.24 -15.23 14.54
CA ASP A 624 15.91 -14.21 15.33
C ASP A 624 15.89 -14.56 16.83
N PHE A 625 14.79 -15.14 17.31
CA PHE A 625 14.65 -15.59 18.69
C PHE A 625 15.72 -16.62 19.07
N ASP A 626 15.94 -17.64 18.22
CA ASP A 626 16.94 -18.67 18.49
C ASP A 626 18.36 -18.08 18.47
N ALA A 627 18.64 -17.17 17.53
CA ALA A 627 19.92 -16.47 17.43
C ALA A 627 20.21 -15.59 18.67
N ILE A 628 19.22 -14.81 19.11
CA ILE A 628 19.33 -13.95 20.30
C ILE A 628 19.48 -14.80 21.56
N ALA A 629 18.66 -15.83 21.75
CA ALA A 629 18.76 -16.70 22.92
C ALA A 629 20.13 -17.39 23.00
N ALA A 630 20.69 -17.83 21.87
CA ALA A 630 22.04 -18.40 21.79
C ALA A 630 23.13 -17.37 22.09
N LYS A 631 23.04 -16.15 21.51
CA LYS A 631 23.99 -15.05 21.70
C LYS A 631 24.19 -14.69 23.18
N TYR A 632 23.11 -14.64 23.95
CA TYR A 632 23.15 -14.26 25.37
C TYR A 632 23.15 -15.46 26.33
N GLY A 633 23.15 -16.70 25.82
CA GLY A 633 23.09 -17.92 26.64
C GLY A 633 21.84 -17.99 27.53
N TRP A 634 20.72 -17.44 27.08
CA TRP A 634 19.54 -17.24 27.92
C TRP A 634 18.73 -18.53 28.09
N SER A 635 18.61 -18.97 29.33
CA SER A 635 17.73 -20.08 29.72
C SER A 635 16.36 -19.55 30.15
N TYR A 636 15.30 -20.03 29.50
CA TYR A 636 13.92 -19.60 29.74
C TYR A 636 13.01 -20.77 30.16
N LYS A 637 11.88 -20.45 30.79
CA LYS A 637 10.87 -21.42 31.21
C LYS A 637 9.87 -21.70 30.08
N GLY A 638 9.60 -22.99 29.82
CA GLY A 638 8.65 -23.47 28.82
C GLY A 638 9.30 -23.90 27.50
N GLU A 639 8.52 -24.54 26.63
CA GLU A 639 8.99 -24.97 25.31
C GLU A 639 9.29 -23.78 24.39
N ARG A 640 10.30 -23.90 23.54
CA ARG A 640 10.75 -22.87 22.58
C ARG A 640 9.58 -22.30 21.76
N ASP A 641 8.73 -23.17 21.25
CA ASP A 641 7.62 -22.81 20.37
C ASP A 641 6.51 -22.05 21.09
N TRP A 642 6.23 -22.42 22.34
CA TRP A 642 5.30 -21.72 23.21
C TRP A 642 5.86 -20.36 23.61
N ARG A 643 7.13 -20.32 24.02
CA ARG A 643 7.78 -19.12 24.55
C ARG A 643 7.91 -18.01 23.49
N SER A 644 8.45 -18.35 22.33
CA SER A 644 8.58 -17.42 21.19
C SER A 644 7.21 -16.86 20.77
N LYS A 645 6.17 -17.71 20.73
CA LYS A 645 4.80 -17.31 20.40
C LYS A 645 4.22 -16.33 21.43
N VAL A 646 4.35 -16.60 22.73
CA VAL A 646 3.83 -15.71 23.78
C VAL A 646 4.49 -14.34 23.73
N ILE A 647 5.82 -14.29 23.55
CA ILE A 647 6.56 -13.01 23.44
C ILE A 647 6.07 -12.22 22.23
N PHE A 648 6.01 -12.86 21.06
CA PHE A 648 5.62 -12.21 19.82
C PHE A 648 4.16 -11.77 19.85
N GLU A 649 3.21 -12.68 20.11
CA GLU A 649 1.78 -12.39 20.05
C GLU A 649 1.38 -11.35 21.09
N THR A 650 1.93 -11.37 22.31
CA THR A 650 1.60 -10.37 23.34
C THR A 650 2.06 -8.97 22.93
N ASN A 651 3.28 -8.82 22.43
CA ASN A 651 3.82 -7.51 22.02
C ASN A 651 3.15 -6.98 20.75
N VAL A 652 2.90 -7.84 19.76
CA VAL A 652 2.20 -7.46 18.52
C VAL A 652 0.73 -7.10 18.83
N ARG A 653 0.05 -7.85 19.70
CA ARG A 653 -1.37 -7.59 20.04
C ARG A 653 -1.55 -6.28 20.80
N THR A 654 -0.74 -6.05 21.83
CA THR A 654 -0.82 -4.84 22.66
C THR A 654 -0.50 -3.60 21.83
N SER A 655 0.55 -3.65 21.00
CA SER A 655 0.90 -2.55 20.09
C SER A 655 -0.16 -2.29 19.02
N TYR A 656 -0.77 -3.34 18.45
CA TYR A 656 -1.88 -3.19 17.50
C TYR A 656 -3.08 -2.49 18.14
N MET A 657 -3.47 -2.90 19.35
CA MET A 657 -4.61 -2.28 20.04
C MET A 657 -4.35 -0.84 20.47
N ALA A 658 -3.09 -0.50 20.80
CA ALA A 658 -2.67 0.87 21.06
C ALA A 658 -2.73 1.76 19.80
N GLY A 659 -2.26 1.25 18.65
CA GLY A 659 -2.41 1.91 17.36
C GLY A 659 -3.88 2.13 17.00
N ARG A 660 -4.74 1.11 17.22
CA ARG A 660 -6.19 1.23 17.00
C ARG A 660 -6.82 2.25 17.93
N LEU A 661 -6.44 2.28 19.21
CA LEU A 661 -6.95 3.28 20.15
C LEU A 661 -6.65 4.70 19.64
N LYS A 662 -5.46 4.93 19.03
CA LYS A 662 -5.07 6.25 18.50
C LYS A 662 -5.96 6.67 17.33
N GLN A 663 -6.24 5.75 16.42
CA GLN A 663 -7.17 5.99 15.32
C GLN A 663 -8.61 6.23 15.81
N MET A 664 -9.05 5.51 16.84
CA MET A 664 -10.42 5.61 17.34
C MET A 664 -10.69 6.90 18.12
N ARG A 665 -9.67 7.45 18.78
CA ARG A 665 -9.76 8.71 19.53
C ARG A 665 -9.41 9.96 18.72
N ASP A 666 -9.11 9.82 17.43
CA ASP A 666 -9.00 10.97 16.53
C ASP A 666 -10.27 11.84 16.66
N PRO A 667 -10.16 13.17 16.89
CA PRO A 667 -11.32 14.04 17.07
C PRO A 667 -12.37 13.94 15.94
N ALA A 668 -11.93 13.71 14.70
CA ALA A 668 -12.83 13.51 13.57
C ALA A 668 -13.57 12.17 13.65
N VAL A 669 -12.89 11.11 14.11
CA VAL A 669 -13.48 9.78 14.29
C VAL A 669 -14.45 9.77 15.47
N MET A 670 -14.08 10.36 16.61
CA MET A 670 -14.96 10.49 17.78
C MET A 670 -16.24 11.26 17.43
N LYS A 671 -16.13 12.33 16.62
CA LYS A 671 -17.28 13.09 16.14
C LYS A 671 -18.17 12.30 15.19
N ALA A 672 -17.58 11.52 14.27
CA ALA A 672 -18.33 10.78 13.26
C ALA A 672 -18.88 9.42 13.77
N ARG A 673 -18.20 8.82 14.74
CA ARG A 673 -18.41 7.44 15.23
C ARG A 673 -18.31 7.37 16.76
N PRO A 674 -19.21 8.05 17.50
CA PRO A 674 -19.09 8.24 18.95
C PRO A 674 -19.40 7.00 19.81
N PHE A 675 -19.73 5.86 19.22
CA PHE A 675 -20.08 4.63 19.95
C PHE A 675 -19.03 3.55 19.71
N TRP A 676 -18.65 2.83 20.76
CA TRP A 676 -17.73 1.71 20.70
C TRP A 676 -18.45 0.41 21.02
N MET A 677 -18.24 -0.60 20.19
CA MET A 677 -18.77 -1.94 20.38
C MET A 677 -17.65 -2.90 20.75
N TYR A 678 -17.79 -3.56 21.89
CA TYR A 678 -16.89 -4.63 22.29
C TYR A 678 -17.14 -5.87 21.41
N ARG A 679 -16.06 -6.46 20.88
CA ARG A 679 -16.14 -7.57 19.94
C ARG A 679 -15.26 -8.72 20.39
N HIS A 680 -15.90 -9.83 20.79
CA HIS A 680 -15.21 -11.05 21.14
C HIS A 680 -14.69 -11.78 19.89
N GLY A 681 -13.53 -12.42 20.00
CA GLY A 681 -13.04 -13.30 18.94
C GLY A 681 -12.68 -12.60 17.63
N MET A 682 -12.25 -11.33 17.67
CA MET A 682 -11.97 -10.52 16.47
C MET A 682 -10.98 -11.19 15.52
N THR A 683 -10.02 -11.95 16.04
CA THR A 683 -9.04 -12.73 15.25
C THR A 683 -9.27 -14.25 15.33
N ARG A 684 -10.46 -14.71 15.75
CA ARG A 684 -10.88 -16.13 15.81
C ARG A 684 -9.92 -17.10 16.54
N LYS A 685 -9.13 -16.63 17.51
CA LYS A 685 -7.95 -17.36 18.04
C LYS A 685 -8.08 -18.14 19.37
N PRO A 686 -9.06 -17.97 20.26
CA PRO A 686 -9.22 -18.89 21.37
C PRO A 686 -10.24 -19.97 21.01
N LYS A 687 -9.80 -21.23 20.99
CA LYS A 687 -10.69 -22.41 20.85
C LYS A 687 -11.74 -22.48 21.97
N VAL A 688 -11.37 -22.02 23.17
CA VAL A 688 -12.26 -21.95 24.35
C VAL A 688 -12.43 -20.49 24.74
N PRO A 689 -13.59 -19.88 24.48
CA PRO A 689 -13.85 -18.49 24.82
C PRO A 689 -14.09 -18.32 26.33
N ARG A 690 -13.59 -17.23 26.91
CA ARG A 690 -13.86 -16.88 28.31
C ARG A 690 -15.31 -16.40 28.43
N ARG A 691 -16.07 -16.98 29.35
CA ARG A 691 -17.51 -16.69 29.54
C ARG A 691 -17.79 -15.20 29.70
N GLN A 692 -17.02 -14.49 30.53
CA GLN A 692 -17.20 -13.06 30.75
C GLN A 692 -17.02 -12.24 29.47
N HIS A 693 -16.05 -12.59 28.62
CA HIS A 693 -15.79 -11.87 27.36
C HIS A 693 -16.87 -12.13 26.30
N GLN A 694 -17.55 -13.27 26.36
CA GLN A 694 -18.72 -13.55 25.51
C GLN A 694 -19.94 -12.75 25.94
N LEU A 695 -20.13 -12.55 27.25
CA LEU A 695 -21.22 -11.73 27.77
C LEU A 695 -21.11 -10.26 27.34
N TRP A 696 -19.89 -9.77 27.11
CA TRP A 696 -19.65 -8.42 26.59
C TRP A 696 -19.69 -8.34 25.06
N ASP A 697 -19.82 -9.45 24.33
CA ASP A 697 -19.82 -9.41 22.87
C ASP A 697 -21.01 -8.61 22.33
N ARG A 698 -20.73 -7.70 21.38
CA ARG A 698 -21.68 -6.75 20.79
C ARG A 698 -22.28 -5.73 21.77
N MET A 699 -21.75 -5.63 22.99
CA MET A 699 -22.10 -4.55 23.91
C MET A 699 -21.63 -3.22 23.33
N VAL A 700 -22.54 -2.24 23.23
CA VAL A 700 -22.28 -0.92 22.66
C VAL A 700 -22.35 0.12 23.76
N LEU A 701 -21.26 0.84 24.00
CA LEU A 701 -21.18 1.94 24.97
C LEU A 701 -20.72 3.23 24.26
N PRO A 702 -20.97 4.41 24.85
CA PRO A 702 -20.28 5.64 24.44
C PRO A 702 -18.75 5.45 24.44
N ALA A 703 -18.05 6.11 23.52
CA ALA A 703 -16.60 5.97 23.39
C ALA A 703 -15.80 6.52 24.60
N ASP A 704 -16.42 7.40 25.39
CA ASP A 704 -15.90 8.01 26.63
C ASP A 704 -16.39 7.30 27.90
N ASP A 705 -17.03 6.14 27.77
CA ASP A 705 -17.53 5.37 28.92
C ASP A 705 -16.36 4.85 29.79
N PRO A 706 -16.35 5.11 31.12
CA PRO A 706 -15.28 4.68 32.02
C PRO A 706 -15.05 3.17 32.07
N TRP A 707 -16.03 2.35 31.67
CA TRP A 707 -15.88 0.90 31.63
C TRP A 707 -14.69 0.45 30.76
N PHE A 708 -14.44 1.15 29.65
CA PHE A 708 -13.32 0.82 28.77
C PHE A 708 -11.95 1.08 29.41
N GLU A 709 -11.84 1.91 30.47
CA GLU A 709 -10.53 2.23 31.10
C GLU A 709 -9.83 0.97 31.61
N THR A 710 -10.62 -0.01 32.04
CA THR A 710 -10.14 -1.28 32.59
C THR A 710 -10.45 -2.49 31.70
N HIS A 711 -11.38 -2.37 30.76
CA HIS A 711 -11.89 -3.50 29.95
C HIS A 711 -11.58 -3.40 28.44
N TYR A 712 -10.75 -2.44 28.03
CA TYR A 712 -10.31 -2.32 26.65
C TYR A 712 -9.27 -3.41 26.29
N PRO A 713 -9.53 -4.26 25.28
CA PRO A 713 -8.66 -5.40 24.96
C PRO A 713 -7.23 -5.01 24.53
N PRO A 714 -6.25 -5.93 24.69
CA PRO A 714 -6.34 -7.28 25.28
C PRO A 714 -6.59 -7.30 26.80
N ASN A 715 -7.53 -8.14 27.22
CA ASN A 715 -7.97 -8.22 28.63
C ASN A 715 -7.30 -9.34 29.44
N ASP A 716 -6.50 -10.20 28.80
CA ASP A 716 -5.75 -11.29 29.44
C ASP A 716 -4.80 -11.93 28.39
N TRP A 717 -3.94 -12.86 28.82
CA TRP A 717 -3.07 -13.65 27.97
C TRP A 717 -3.83 -14.35 26.83
N GLY A 718 -3.35 -14.21 25.59
CA GLY A 718 -4.00 -14.81 24.41
C GLY A 718 -5.40 -14.25 24.10
N CYS A 719 -5.78 -13.10 24.66
CA CYS A 719 -7.05 -12.45 24.35
C CYS A 719 -7.11 -12.05 22.86
N SER A 720 -8.22 -12.40 22.22
CA SER A 720 -8.48 -12.08 20.80
C SER A 720 -9.62 -11.08 20.59
N CYS A 721 -10.12 -10.48 21.67
CA CYS A 721 -11.16 -9.46 21.63
C CYS A 721 -10.62 -8.15 21.03
N GLY A 722 -11.52 -7.25 20.62
CA GLY A 722 -11.19 -5.92 20.13
C GLY A 722 -12.40 -4.99 20.25
N VAL A 723 -12.25 -3.76 19.75
CA VAL A 723 -13.30 -2.74 19.76
C VAL A 723 -13.54 -2.21 18.35
N VAL A 724 -14.80 -1.99 18.02
CA VAL A 724 -15.24 -1.45 16.72
C VAL A 724 -15.97 -0.13 16.95
N THR A 725 -15.58 0.94 16.25
CA THR A 725 -16.30 2.22 16.30
C THR A 725 -17.54 2.17 15.43
N LEU A 726 -18.65 2.78 15.88
CA LEU A 726 -19.94 2.79 15.23
C LEU A 726 -20.49 4.21 15.14
N SER A 727 -21.10 4.53 14.01
CA SER A 727 -21.90 5.76 13.85
C SER A 727 -23.36 5.51 14.26
N ALA A 728 -24.13 6.59 14.49
CA ALA A 728 -25.57 6.49 14.71
C ALA A 728 -26.31 5.80 13.55
N ARG A 729 -25.80 5.93 12.31
CA ARG A 729 -26.32 5.23 11.13
C ARG A 729 -26.01 3.72 11.19
N ASP A 730 -24.83 3.35 11.69
CA ASP A 730 -24.46 1.94 11.85
C ASP A 730 -25.29 1.24 12.91
N LEU A 731 -25.63 1.93 14.02
CA LEU A 731 -26.54 1.38 15.03
C LEU A 731 -27.91 1.04 14.43
N LYS A 732 -28.48 1.95 13.62
CA LYS A 732 -29.74 1.70 12.90
C LYS A 732 -29.62 0.55 11.89
N ARG A 733 -28.54 0.53 11.11
CA ARG A 733 -28.30 -0.49 10.07
C ARG A 733 -28.09 -1.89 10.65
N LEU A 734 -27.39 -1.99 11.78
CA LEU A 734 -27.05 -3.25 12.44
C LEU A 734 -28.08 -3.68 13.49
N ASN A 735 -29.15 -2.89 13.67
CA ASN A 735 -30.18 -3.08 14.68
C ASN A 735 -29.59 -3.23 16.10
N LEU A 736 -28.66 -2.33 16.44
CA LEU A 736 -27.98 -2.26 17.74
C LEU A 736 -28.45 -1.03 18.52
N THR A 737 -28.57 -1.17 19.84
CA THR A 737 -28.87 -0.07 20.76
C THR A 737 -27.72 0.14 21.74
N VAL A 738 -27.56 1.38 22.23
CA VAL A 738 -26.59 1.69 23.28
C VAL A 738 -27.01 0.94 24.55
N SER A 739 -26.08 0.17 25.11
CA SER A 739 -26.24 -0.61 26.33
C SER A 739 -26.05 0.30 27.55
N PRO A 740 -26.64 -0.01 28.72
CA PRO A 740 -26.27 0.64 29.96
C PRO A 740 -24.82 0.27 30.34
N SER A 741 -24.07 1.22 30.93
CA SER A 741 -22.73 0.96 31.45
C SER A 741 -22.78 -0.16 32.51
N PRO A 742 -22.00 -1.24 32.35
CA PRO A 742 -21.92 -2.29 33.38
C PRO A 742 -21.26 -1.78 34.65
N GLU A 743 -21.65 -2.35 35.79
CA GLU A 743 -20.91 -2.16 37.04
C GLU A 743 -19.59 -2.97 37.01
N VAL A 744 -18.50 -2.34 37.44
CA VAL A 744 -17.18 -2.98 37.50
C VAL A 744 -17.06 -3.76 38.81
N LEU A 745 -17.41 -5.05 38.76
CA LEU A 745 -17.25 -5.96 39.90
C LEU A 745 -15.79 -6.40 40.05
N THR A 746 -15.28 -6.42 41.27
CA THR A 746 -13.92 -6.93 41.58
C THR A 746 -13.96 -8.37 42.12
N GLU A 747 -12.85 -9.09 41.96
CA GLU A 747 -12.60 -10.40 42.55
C GLU A 747 -11.20 -10.43 43.20
N PRO A 748 -11.02 -11.18 44.31
CA PRO A 748 -9.72 -11.33 44.94
C PRO A 748 -8.79 -12.20 44.07
N ALA A 749 -7.57 -11.73 43.87
CA ALA A 749 -6.52 -12.38 43.11
C ALA A 749 -5.15 -12.27 43.80
N ILE A 750 -4.35 -13.32 43.72
CA ILE A 750 -2.99 -13.33 44.29
C ILE A 750 -2.04 -12.73 43.25
N ASP A 751 -1.33 -11.66 43.62
CA ASP A 751 -0.24 -11.08 42.81
C ASP A 751 0.90 -12.11 42.69
N PRO A 752 1.21 -12.63 41.48
CA PRO A 752 2.23 -13.67 41.30
C PRO A 752 3.65 -13.22 41.66
N ALA A 753 3.93 -11.91 41.62
CA ALA A 753 5.24 -11.35 41.93
C ALA A 753 5.39 -11.01 43.41
N ALA A 754 4.35 -10.44 44.02
CA ALA A 754 4.38 -9.99 45.42
C ALA A 754 3.83 -11.01 46.43
N GLY A 755 3.09 -12.03 45.99
CA GLY A 755 2.43 -13.03 46.85
C GLY A 755 1.32 -12.46 47.72
N LYS A 756 0.85 -11.24 47.45
CA LYS A 756 -0.19 -10.52 48.23
C LYS A 756 -1.56 -10.67 47.58
N LEU A 757 -2.61 -10.71 48.40
CA LEU A 757 -3.99 -10.64 47.94
C LEU A 757 -4.26 -9.23 47.42
N THR A 758 -4.75 -9.13 46.19
CA THR A 758 -5.09 -7.89 45.50
C THR A 758 -6.46 -8.03 44.85
N GLU A 759 -7.24 -6.96 44.75
CA GLU A 759 -8.50 -6.99 44.00
C GLU A 759 -8.25 -6.68 42.52
N LYS A 760 -8.94 -7.38 41.62
CA LYS A 760 -8.92 -7.10 40.18
C LYS A 760 -10.33 -7.12 39.59
N PRO A 761 -10.61 -6.42 38.48
CA PRO A 761 -11.89 -6.52 37.80
C PRO A 761 -12.20 -7.95 37.33
N GLN A 762 -13.46 -8.38 37.48
CA GLN A 762 -13.91 -9.71 37.04
C GLN A 762 -13.75 -9.88 35.52
N GLY A 763 -13.18 -11.02 35.12
CA GLY A 763 -12.93 -11.33 33.71
C GLY A 763 -11.71 -10.64 33.09
N ILE A 764 -10.96 -9.83 33.86
CA ILE A 764 -9.69 -9.24 33.45
C ILE A 764 -8.53 -10.00 34.12
N GLY A 765 -7.46 -10.24 33.35
CA GLY A 765 -6.23 -10.84 33.84
C GLY A 765 -5.46 -9.86 34.73
N HIS A 766 -4.73 -10.36 35.73
CA HIS A 766 -3.93 -9.49 36.59
C HIS A 766 -2.84 -8.76 35.78
N GLY A 767 -2.80 -7.42 35.85
CA GLY A 767 -1.90 -6.57 35.07
C GLY A 767 -2.42 -6.17 33.68
N TRP A 768 -3.64 -6.58 33.31
CA TRP A 768 -4.30 -6.24 32.03
C TRP A 768 -5.42 -5.21 32.21
N ASP A 769 -5.57 -4.66 33.41
CA ASP A 769 -6.58 -3.68 33.83
C ASP A 769 -6.23 -2.25 33.40
N HIS A 770 -5.89 -2.07 32.11
CA HIS A 770 -5.60 -0.77 31.50
C HIS A 770 -5.88 -0.80 30.00
N MET A 771 -6.09 0.37 29.40
CA MET A 771 -6.12 0.57 27.95
C MET A 771 -4.70 0.68 27.37
N PRO A 772 -4.22 -0.26 26.52
CA PRO A 772 -2.91 -0.09 25.89
C PRO A 772 -2.90 1.11 24.95
N GLY A 773 -1.91 1.99 25.11
CA GLY A 773 -1.74 3.21 24.31
C GLY A 773 -2.42 4.46 24.88
N ASP A 774 -3.11 4.37 26.02
CA ASP A 774 -3.81 5.52 26.61
C ASP A 774 -2.85 6.63 27.02
N LEU A 775 -1.74 6.29 27.70
CA LEU A 775 -0.75 7.29 28.12
C LEU A 775 0.06 7.85 26.95
N TRP A 776 0.24 7.05 25.90
CA TRP A 776 0.92 7.49 24.68
C TRP A 776 0.17 8.63 23.99
N GLN A 777 -1.16 8.55 23.96
CA GLN A 777 -2.00 9.59 23.35
C GLN A 777 -2.07 10.89 24.16
N ARG A 778 -1.89 10.81 25.49
CA ARG A 778 -1.83 11.99 26.36
C ARG A 778 -0.52 12.79 26.20
N GLY A 779 0.32 12.42 25.23
CA GLY A 779 1.55 13.15 24.88
C GLY A 779 2.73 12.88 25.82
N LEU A 780 2.62 11.93 26.75
CA LEU A 780 3.64 11.68 27.77
C LEU A 780 4.88 10.95 27.23
N THR A 781 4.84 10.50 25.97
CA THR A 781 5.92 9.79 25.29
C THR A 781 6.29 10.58 24.04
N PRO A 782 7.47 11.21 23.97
CA PRO A 782 7.92 11.87 22.75
C PRO A 782 8.02 10.85 21.61
N SER A 783 7.38 11.14 20.47
CA SER A 783 7.44 10.29 19.25
C SER A 783 8.77 10.36 18.51
N GLN A 784 9.72 11.13 19.01
CA GLN A 784 11.06 11.30 18.44
C GLN A 784 12.07 11.08 19.56
N VAL A 785 12.66 9.89 19.59
CA VAL A 785 14.01 9.73 20.10
C VAL A 785 14.91 10.22 18.97
N GLU A 786 15.38 11.46 19.03
CA GLU A 786 16.55 11.82 18.24
C GLU A 786 17.73 11.04 18.81
N THR A 787 18.18 10.03 18.07
CA THR A 787 19.46 9.37 18.29
C THR A 787 20.56 10.40 18.12
N LEU A 788 21.06 10.93 19.24
CA LEU A 788 22.30 11.69 19.25
C LEU A 788 23.45 10.71 19.00
N PRO A 789 24.31 10.94 18.00
CA PRO A 789 25.42 10.05 17.69
C PRO A 789 26.51 10.17 18.76
N GLY A 790 26.87 9.04 19.36
CA GLY A 790 28.11 8.84 20.12
C GLY A 790 28.10 9.35 21.57
N PHE A 791 28.23 8.43 22.53
CA PHE A 791 28.65 8.77 23.89
C PHE A 791 29.84 7.91 24.29
N ASP A 792 31.03 8.52 24.25
CA ASP A 792 32.13 8.13 25.12
C ASP A 792 32.04 8.92 26.44
N MET A 793 32.31 8.22 27.54
CA MET A 793 32.28 8.76 28.89
C MET A 793 33.50 9.65 29.13
N VAL A 794 33.44 10.90 28.69
CA VAL A 794 34.44 11.94 29.01
C VAL A 794 33.70 13.20 29.44
N SER A 795 34.15 13.87 30.50
CA SER A 795 33.67 15.21 30.84
C SER A 795 34.13 16.19 29.75
N ILE A 796 33.24 16.53 28.81
CA ILE A 796 33.58 17.36 27.65
C ILE A 796 33.75 18.84 28.06
N ASP A 797 32.84 19.38 28.88
CA ASP A 797 32.86 20.79 29.29
C ASP A 797 33.16 20.97 30.79
N ALA A 798 34.12 21.85 31.11
CA ALA A 798 34.37 22.29 32.48
C ALA A 798 33.32 23.32 32.92
N ALA A 799 32.50 22.98 33.93
CA ALA A 799 31.58 23.94 34.54
C ALA A 799 32.37 25.02 35.29
N GLU A 800 32.09 26.29 35.00
CA GLU A 800 32.63 27.41 35.77
C GLU A 800 32.13 27.34 37.23
N PRO A 801 32.90 27.83 38.21
CA PRO A 801 32.49 27.86 39.60
C PRO A 801 31.08 28.45 39.76
N LEU A 802 30.24 27.82 40.59
CA LEU A 802 28.86 28.29 40.81
C LEU A 802 28.82 29.75 41.28
N SER A 803 29.86 30.21 41.99
CA SER A 803 30.04 31.62 42.39
C SER A 803 30.04 32.58 41.20
N ASP A 804 30.65 32.18 40.10
CA ASP A 804 30.88 33.04 38.93
C ASP A 804 29.64 33.09 38.05
N LEU A 805 28.93 31.96 37.97
CA LEU A 805 27.58 31.89 37.38
C LEU A 805 26.58 32.73 38.20
N MET A 806 26.63 32.66 39.53
CA MET A 806 25.77 33.48 40.41
C MET A 806 26.06 34.97 40.29
N ALA A 807 27.31 35.36 40.04
CA ALA A 807 27.70 36.77 39.95
C ALA A 807 27.22 37.47 38.65
N SER A 808 26.89 36.69 37.61
CA SER A 808 26.69 37.19 36.25
C SER A 808 25.28 36.97 35.68
N MET A 809 24.37 36.34 36.43
CA MET A 809 23.02 35.99 35.97
C MET A 809 21.92 36.87 36.58
N PRO A 810 20.86 37.20 35.81
CA PRO A 810 19.76 38.04 36.28
C PRO A 810 18.88 37.31 37.31
N ALA A 811 18.23 38.08 38.20
CA ALA A 811 17.35 37.53 39.23
C ALA A 811 16.12 36.81 38.63
N ILE A 812 15.69 35.73 39.29
CA ILE A 812 14.47 34.98 38.94
C ILE A 812 13.24 35.89 39.10
N LYS A 813 12.36 35.92 38.10
CA LYS A 813 11.17 36.77 38.09
C LYS A 813 10.00 36.15 38.85
N ALA A 814 9.91 34.83 38.85
CA ALA A 814 8.87 34.07 39.53
C ALA A 814 9.03 34.17 41.06
N LYS A 815 7.92 34.49 41.74
CA LYS A 815 7.85 34.56 43.21
C LYS A 815 7.62 33.19 43.82
N GLU A 816 8.06 33.02 45.07
CA GLU A 816 7.71 31.87 45.89
C GLU A 816 6.22 31.85 46.23
N ILE A 817 5.67 30.65 46.34
CA ILE A 817 4.29 30.40 46.74
C ILE A 817 4.27 30.15 48.24
N ALA A 818 3.31 30.74 48.96
CA ALA A 818 3.17 30.54 50.41
C ALA A 818 2.97 29.05 50.74
N SER A 819 3.65 28.59 51.81
CA SER A 819 3.53 27.23 52.35
C SER A 819 2.12 26.94 52.89
N GLY A 820 1.75 25.66 52.96
CA GLY A 820 0.47 25.20 53.53
C GLY A 820 -0.75 25.25 52.59
N LYS A 821 -0.57 25.55 51.30
CA LYS A 821 -1.64 25.45 50.27
C LYS A 821 -1.87 24.01 49.79
N SER A 822 -2.95 23.79 49.02
CA SER A 822 -3.26 22.48 48.45
C SER A 822 -2.24 22.08 47.35
N PRO A 823 -1.99 20.78 47.13
CA PRO A 823 -1.11 20.28 46.05
C PRO A 823 -1.45 20.84 44.66
N GLU A 824 -2.75 20.95 44.35
CA GLU A 824 -3.26 21.46 43.07
C GLU A 824 -2.87 22.93 42.86
N THR A 825 -2.78 23.70 43.95
CA THR A 825 -2.39 25.12 43.86
C THR A 825 -0.94 25.28 43.38
N TYR A 826 -0.04 24.41 43.85
CA TYR A 826 1.37 24.44 43.41
C TYR A 826 1.54 23.88 42.00
N LEU A 827 0.77 22.83 41.67
CA LEU A 827 0.71 22.24 40.34
C LEU A 827 0.26 23.26 39.29
N ASN A 828 -0.85 23.94 39.54
CA ASN A 828 -1.39 24.98 38.66
C ASN A 828 -0.42 26.15 38.51
N ALA A 829 0.33 26.50 39.55
CA ALA A 829 1.34 27.55 39.47
C ALA A 829 2.52 27.17 38.55
N PHE A 830 2.87 25.88 38.46
CA PHE A 830 3.85 25.39 37.48
C PHE A 830 3.26 25.39 36.07
N LEU A 831 2.08 24.80 35.88
CA LEU A 831 1.42 24.65 34.56
C LEU A 831 1.08 26.00 33.90
N LYS A 832 0.63 26.97 34.70
CA LYS A 832 0.38 28.35 34.26
C LYS A 832 1.61 29.01 33.65
N GLY A 833 2.82 28.62 34.05
CA GLY A 833 4.06 29.09 33.45
C GLY A 833 4.15 28.82 31.95
N PHE A 834 3.50 27.74 31.48
CA PHE A 834 3.49 27.26 30.10
C PHE A 834 2.15 27.48 29.40
N GLY A 835 1.18 28.13 30.05
CA GLY A 835 -0.18 28.30 29.53
C GLY A 835 -1.00 27.01 29.50
N ALA A 836 -0.64 26.01 30.32
CA ALA A 836 -1.36 24.75 30.46
C ALA A 836 -2.32 24.79 31.67
N GLU A 837 -3.45 24.07 31.57
CA GLU A 837 -4.35 23.78 32.69
C GLU A 837 -4.15 22.34 33.22
N SER A 838 -4.76 22.01 34.35
CA SER A 838 -4.82 20.63 34.83
C SER A 838 -5.50 19.76 33.77
N ASP A 839 -5.00 18.54 33.55
CA ASP A 839 -5.47 17.60 32.51
C ASP A 839 -5.19 18.02 31.05
N GLN A 840 -4.35 19.06 30.83
CA GLN A 840 -3.85 19.44 29.51
C GLN A 840 -2.35 19.16 29.35
N ALA A 841 -1.98 18.62 28.20
CA ALA A 841 -0.58 18.46 27.79
C ALA A 841 -0.23 19.52 26.74
N VAL A 842 0.83 20.29 26.99
CA VAL A 842 1.34 21.33 26.07
C VAL A 842 2.73 20.97 25.59
N LEU A 843 2.96 21.07 24.28
CA LEU A 843 4.28 20.92 23.69
C LEU A 843 5.04 22.26 23.78
N PHE A 844 6.05 22.33 24.64
CA PHE A 844 6.93 23.47 24.82
C PHE A 844 8.28 23.23 24.14
N ARG A 845 8.77 24.18 23.34
CA ARG A 845 10.13 24.13 22.78
C ARG A 845 11.10 24.94 23.63
N ASP A 846 12.20 24.34 24.04
CA ASP A 846 13.22 25.01 24.84
C ASP A 846 14.15 25.93 24.02
N LYS A 847 15.16 26.51 24.68
CA LYS A 847 16.10 27.47 24.06
C LYS A 847 17.02 26.87 22.99
N VAL A 848 17.08 25.55 22.86
CA VAL A 848 17.83 24.86 21.80
C VAL A 848 16.91 24.15 20.81
N GLY A 849 15.60 24.37 20.89
CA GLY A 849 14.61 23.85 19.94
C GLY A 849 14.04 22.47 20.29
N GLN A 850 14.49 21.84 21.37
CA GLN A 850 14.00 20.53 21.82
C GLN A 850 12.54 20.65 22.26
N ALA A 851 11.68 19.78 21.74
CA ALA A 851 10.28 19.72 22.14
C ALA A 851 10.11 18.93 23.44
N LEU A 852 9.41 19.52 24.40
CA LEU A 852 9.15 19.01 25.75
C LEU A 852 7.64 18.99 25.98
N VAL A 853 7.10 17.89 26.48
CA VAL A 853 5.69 17.83 26.86
C VAL A 853 5.52 18.22 28.32
N ILE A 854 4.66 19.21 28.57
CA ILE A 854 4.35 19.76 29.89
C ILE A 854 2.92 19.40 30.26
N SER A 855 2.72 18.64 31.34
CA SER A 855 1.40 18.23 31.87
C SER A 855 1.44 18.03 33.39
N ASP A 856 0.29 17.76 34.00
CA ASP A 856 0.16 17.50 35.44
C ASP A 856 0.75 16.13 35.86
N ASP A 857 0.76 15.15 34.97
CA ASP A 857 1.39 13.84 35.12
C ASP A 857 2.88 13.91 35.49
N LEU A 858 3.56 15.02 35.16
CA LEU A 858 4.94 15.30 35.61
C LEU A 858 5.08 15.21 37.13
N PHE A 859 4.01 15.52 37.85
CA PHE A 859 3.94 15.52 39.30
C PHE A 859 3.14 14.35 39.86
N ARG A 860 2.84 13.31 39.07
CA ARG A 860 2.15 12.10 39.54
C ARG A 860 3.10 10.91 39.68
N ASN A 861 2.73 9.92 40.50
CA ASN A 861 3.42 8.63 40.63
C ASN A 861 2.62 7.51 39.91
N GLY A 862 3.13 6.27 39.92
CA GLY A 862 2.45 5.11 39.30
C GLY A 862 1.10 4.73 39.94
N LEU A 863 0.75 5.33 41.08
CA LEU A 863 -0.55 5.20 41.76
C LEU A 863 -1.43 6.44 41.55
N ASN A 864 -1.06 7.32 40.61
CA ASN A 864 -1.74 8.57 40.28
C ASN A 864 -1.73 9.67 41.37
N GLU A 865 -0.91 9.52 42.41
CA GLU A 865 -0.82 10.47 43.53
C GLU A 865 0.15 11.63 43.23
N LEU A 866 -0.17 12.85 43.71
CA LEU A 866 0.65 14.04 43.50
C LEU A 866 1.92 14.06 44.36
N LYS A 867 3.09 14.08 43.72
CA LYS A 867 4.44 14.16 44.32
C LYS A 867 5.00 15.59 44.42
N VAL A 868 4.17 16.62 44.21
CA VAL A 868 4.60 18.03 44.22
C VAL A 868 5.16 18.45 45.59
N MET A 869 4.59 17.93 46.68
CA MET A 869 4.92 18.26 48.08
C MET A 869 6.19 17.56 48.62
N LYS A 870 6.90 16.78 47.80
CA LYS A 870 8.04 15.97 48.27
C LYS A 870 9.26 16.87 48.56
N ARG A 871 9.76 16.84 49.80
CA ARG A 871 10.98 17.55 50.27
C ARG A 871 10.89 19.10 50.29
N GLY A 872 9.71 19.67 50.48
CA GLY A 872 9.55 21.12 50.73
C GLY A 872 9.77 22.02 49.51
N ARG A 873 9.71 21.46 48.31
CA ARG A 873 10.00 22.15 47.03
C ARG A 873 8.77 22.82 46.40
N GLU A 874 7.59 22.53 46.90
CA GLU A 874 6.30 23.01 46.41
C GLU A 874 6.23 24.54 46.36
N ILE A 875 6.87 25.23 47.30
CA ILE A 875 6.95 26.69 47.36
C ILE A 875 7.68 27.30 46.15
N HIS A 876 8.52 26.51 45.46
CA HIS A 876 9.31 26.92 44.32
C HIS A 876 8.72 26.47 42.96
N ALA A 877 7.47 25.97 42.92
CA ALA A 877 6.86 25.43 41.70
C ALA A 877 6.87 26.42 40.51
N ALA A 878 6.55 27.70 40.76
CA ALA A 878 6.61 28.74 39.71
C ALA A 878 8.04 29.02 39.22
N GLN A 879 9.03 28.86 40.09
CA GLN A 879 10.44 29.08 39.78
C GLN A 879 11.04 27.90 39.01
N LEU A 880 10.57 26.67 39.26
CA LEU A 880 10.88 25.50 38.44
C LEU A 880 10.35 25.65 37.00
N ALA A 881 9.16 26.22 36.83
CA ALA A 881 8.63 26.54 35.50
C ALA A 881 9.45 27.63 34.79
N GLU A 882 10.00 28.60 35.52
CA GLU A 882 10.94 29.58 34.96
C GLU A 882 12.28 28.94 34.55
N ALA A 883 12.78 27.97 35.32
CA ALA A 883 14.04 27.29 35.00
C ALA A 883 14.02 26.60 33.63
N ILE A 884 12.87 26.09 33.19
CA ILE A 884 12.71 25.46 31.87
C ILE A 884 12.50 26.50 30.76
N ARG A 885 11.74 27.58 31.03
CA ARG A 885 11.41 28.60 30.02
C ARG A 885 12.54 29.57 29.73
N ASP A 886 13.29 29.92 30.78
CA ASP A 886 14.38 30.88 30.76
C ASP A 886 15.59 30.33 31.56
N PRO A 887 16.19 29.20 31.14
CA PRO A 887 17.35 28.61 31.81
C PRO A 887 18.60 29.50 31.70
N ASP A 888 19.52 29.40 32.66
CA ASP A 888 20.88 29.95 32.54
C ASP A 888 21.82 28.95 31.86
N GLU A 889 21.66 27.67 32.15
CA GLU A 889 22.37 26.58 31.48
C GLU A 889 21.44 25.39 31.20
N ILE A 890 21.71 24.66 30.12
CA ILE A 890 21.13 23.34 29.86
C ILE A 890 22.26 22.34 29.68
N TRP A 891 22.19 21.22 30.40
CA TRP A 891 23.21 20.18 30.43
C TRP A 891 22.64 18.82 30.03
N ILE A 892 23.42 18.02 29.31
CA ILE A 892 23.11 16.61 29.00
C ILE A 892 24.19 15.72 29.61
N GLY A 893 23.80 14.66 30.32
CA GLY A 893 24.71 13.73 30.97
C GLY A 893 24.19 12.29 30.99
N VAL A 894 24.92 11.41 31.68
CA VAL A 894 24.52 10.02 31.94
C VAL A 894 24.45 9.80 33.44
N VAL A 895 23.34 9.23 33.93
CA VAL A 895 23.10 8.92 35.34
C VAL A 895 22.91 7.42 35.54
N GLU A 896 23.52 6.88 36.60
CA GLU A 896 23.30 5.50 37.04
C GLU A 896 22.18 5.46 38.10
N ARG A 897 21.16 4.63 37.88
CA ARG A 897 20.03 4.42 38.78
C ARG A 897 20.04 2.97 39.28
N PRO A 898 20.09 2.73 40.60
CA PRO A 898 19.96 1.37 41.11
C PRO A 898 18.56 0.84 40.83
N VAL A 899 18.50 -0.35 40.22
CA VAL A 899 17.27 -1.11 39.98
C VAL A 899 16.94 -1.86 41.26
N PRO A 900 15.73 -1.68 41.84
CA PRO A 900 15.30 -2.43 43.01
C PRO A 900 15.47 -3.95 42.83
N ASP A 901 15.85 -4.67 43.89
CA ASP A 901 16.14 -6.11 43.80
C ASP A 901 14.93 -6.95 43.36
N ASP A 902 13.71 -6.50 43.72
CA ASP A 902 12.44 -7.07 43.28
C ASP A 902 12.16 -6.85 41.78
N GLN A 903 12.86 -5.91 41.14
CA GLN A 903 12.81 -5.63 39.71
C GLN A 903 13.99 -6.23 38.92
N GLY A 904 14.87 -6.98 39.58
CA GLY A 904 15.96 -7.71 38.91
C GLY A 904 17.37 -7.33 39.37
N GLY A 905 17.52 -6.27 40.18
CA GLY A 905 18.81 -5.77 40.69
C GLY A 905 19.71 -5.17 39.61
N GLY A 906 20.74 -4.43 40.02
CA GLY A 906 21.74 -3.81 39.13
C GLY A 906 21.67 -2.28 39.05
N VAL A 907 22.36 -1.70 38.07
CA VAL A 907 22.42 -0.24 37.82
C VAL A 907 22.02 0.05 36.37
N GLU A 908 21.00 0.89 36.20
CA GLU A 908 20.49 1.36 34.92
C GLU A 908 21.19 2.68 34.55
N ARG A 909 21.82 2.76 33.37
CA ARG A 909 22.41 4.01 32.85
C ARG A 909 21.40 4.73 31.96
N LEU A 910 21.07 5.97 32.30
CA LEU A 910 20.09 6.78 31.58
C LEU A 910 20.70 8.11 31.17
N VAL A 911 20.33 8.63 30.00
CA VAL A 911 20.67 10.00 29.61
C VAL A 911 19.79 10.97 30.41
N ASP A 912 20.39 11.96 31.06
CA ASP A 912 19.68 13.03 31.74
C ASP A 912 19.86 14.39 31.05
N ARG A 913 18.81 15.20 31.03
CA ARG A 913 18.82 16.58 30.57
C ARG A 913 18.41 17.49 31.72
N ARG A 914 19.24 18.46 32.05
CA ARG A 914 19.07 19.33 33.23
C ARG A 914 18.97 20.79 32.83
N TYR A 915 17.90 21.45 33.27
CA TYR A 915 17.69 22.90 33.15
C TYR A 915 18.09 23.56 34.45
N VAL A 916 19.02 24.51 34.37
CA VAL A 916 19.60 25.18 35.54
C VAL A 916 19.26 26.67 35.49
N ARG A 917 18.72 27.19 36.59
CA ARG A 917 18.44 28.62 36.76
C ARG A 917 18.83 29.07 38.17
N VAL A 918 19.51 30.21 38.25
CA VAL A 918 20.15 30.71 39.47
C VAL A 918 19.65 32.12 39.80
N ASP A 919 19.48 32.43 41.08
CA ASP A 919 19.19 33.78 41.56
C ASP A 919 20.25 34.24 42.57
N GLN A 920 20.94 35.33 42.24
CA GLN A 920 21.94 35.96 43.11
C GLN A 920 21.34 36.58 44.37
N LYS A 921 20.11 37.11 44.32
CA LYS A 921 19.49 37.83 45.45
C LYS A 921 18.98 36.90 46.53
N THR A 922 18.43 35.76 46.14
CA THR A 922 17.89 34.74 47.06
C THR A 922 18.85 33.58 47.30
N GLY A 923 19.90 33.48 46.47
CA GLY A 923 20.81 32.34 46.41
C GLY A 923 20.14 31.07 45.85
N LEU A 924 18.92 31.19 45.29
CA LEU A 924 18.13 30.06 44.85
C LEU A 924 18.73 29.41 43.61
N LEU A 925 18.84 28.08 43.64
CA LEU A 925 19.13 27.27 42.46
C LEU A 925 17.95 26.35 42.15
N ALA A 926 17.36 26.52 40.96
CA ALA A 926 16.31 25.65 40.45
C ALA A 926 16.89 24.71 39.39
N ILE A 927 16.79 23.38 39.62
CA ILE A 927 17.17 22.35 38.65
C ILE A 927 15.96 21.51 38.29
N PHE A 928 15.67 21.41 37.00
CA PHE A 928 14.69 20.47 36.46
C PHE A 928 15.40 19.40 35.63
N GLU A 929 15.14 18.12 35.89
CA GLU A 929 15.86 16.99 35.30
C GLU A 929 14.88 16.06 34.55
N LEU A 930 15.21 15.77 33.30
CA LEU A 930 14.56 14.77 32.46
C LEU A 930 15.50 13.57 32.35
N VAL A 931 15.10 12.40 32.79
CA VAL A 931 15.94 11.19 32.74
C VAL A 931 15.26 10.18 31.81
N GLY A 932 15.90 9.86 30.68
CA GLY A 932 15.23 9.15 29.58
C GLY A 932 13.97 9.89 29.14
N ASN A 933 12.84 9.18 29.04
CA ASN A 933 11.51 9.77 28.78
C ASN A 933 10.72 10.11 30.06
N GLN A 934 11.36 10.10 31.24
CA GLN A 934 10.71 10.37 32.52
C GLN A 934 11.16 11.69 33.12
N TRP A 935 10.18 12.54 33.45
CA TRP A 935 10.43 13.79 34.15
C TRP A 935 10.56 13.56 35.66
N ILE A 936 11.71 13.95 36.20
CA ILE A 936 11.96 13.91 37.63
C ILE A 936 12.27 15.32 38.10
N GLY A 937 11.25 16.04 38.57
CA GLY A 937 11.50 17.21 39.40
C GLY A 937 12.33 16.77 40.59
N ARG A 938 13.59 17.23 40.73
CA ARG A 938 14.48 16.81 41.81
C ARG A 938 14.73 17.89 42.85
N THR A 939 15.11 19.14 42.52
CA THR A 939 15.46 20.09 43.58
C THR A 939 15.44 21.58 43.20
N ALA A 940 14.85 22.40 44.09
CA ALA A 940 15.10 23.83 44.20
C ALA A 940 15.72 24.08 45.58
N PHE A 941 16.84 24.82 45.65
CA PHE A 941 17.57 25.07 46.90
C PHE A 941 17.64 26.55 47.22
N ALA A 942 17.07 26.99 48.35
CA ALA A 942 17.33 28.31 48.91
C ALA A 942 18.39 28.22 50.03
N PRO A 943 19.51 28.94 49.98
CA PRO A 943 20.45 29.04 51.09
C PRO A 943 19.85 29.95 52.17
N LYS A 944 19.02 29.39 53.06
CA LYS A 944 18.59 30.12 54.26
C LYS A 944 19.79 30.24 55.22
N LYS A 945 20.02 31.46 55.72
CA LYS A 945 20.89 31.70 56.89
C LYS A 945 20.44 30.77 58.04
N GLY A 946 21.27 29.78 58.36
CA GLY A 946 21.22 29.06 59.63
C GLY A 946 20.81 27.59 59.61
N LEU A 947 20.20 27.04 58.54
CA LEU A 947 19.81 25.62 58.52
C LEU A 947 20.06 25.01 57.13
N VAL A 948 20.96 24.01 57.13
CA VAL A 948 21.46 23.21 56.00
C VAL A 948 22.43 23.96 55.08
N LYS A 949 23.74 23.67 55.25
CA LYS A 949 24.77 23.94 54.24
C LYS A 949 24.30 23.34 52.92
N THR A 950 23.90 24.17 51.96
CA THR A 950 23.70 23.73 50.58
C THR A 950 25.06 23.26 50.08
N ASP A 951 25.21 21.96 49.84
CA ASP A 951 26.48 21.38 49.41
C ASP A 951 26.73 21.80 47.97
N VAL A 952 27.48 22.89 47.78
CA VAL A 952 27.92 23.42 46.48
C VAL A 952 28.54 22.31 45.62
N ASN A 953 29.12 21.28 46.25
CA ASN A 953 29.63 20.10 45.56
C ASN A 953 28.53 19.24 44.93
N GLN A 954 27.34 19.11 45.52
CA GLN A 954 26.22 18.40 44.89
C GLN A 954 25.68 19.14 43.67
N ILE A 955 25.78 20.47 43.65
CA ILE A 955 25.36 21.30 42.53
C ILE A 955 26.36 21.17 41.38
N ASN A 956 27.66 21.30 41.67
CA ASN A 956 28.70 21.11 40.67
C ASN A 956 28.70 19.69 40.10
N LYS A 957 28.43 18.66 40.91
CA LYS A 957 28.24 17.27 40.42
C LYS A 957 27.13 17.12 39.38
N ARG A 958 26.13 18.02 39.38
CA ARG A 958 24.99 18.02 38.43
C ARG A 958 25.19 18.96 37.23
N ARG A 959 26.28 19.73 37.19
CA ARG A 959 26.72 20.54 36.05
C ARG A 959 27.88 19.82 35.35
N THR A 960 27.63 18.61 34.89
CA THR A 960 28.62 17.68 34.33
C THR A 960 28.11 17.07 33.03
N GLY A 961 28.97 16.81 32.04
CA GLY A 961 28.55 16.32 30.73
C GLY A 961 28.67 17.41 29.65
N TYR A 962 27.81 17.36 28.64
CA TYR A 962 27.83 18.31 27.51
C TYR A 962 26.88 19.48 27.77
N ARG A 963 27.38 20.72 27.74
CA ARG A 963 26.56 21.93 27.95
C ARG A 963 25.98 22.40 26.61
N VAL A 964 24.72 22.05 26.38
CA VAL A 964 24.01 22.42 25.12
C VAL A 964 23.56 23.88 25.09
N PHE A 965 23.46 24.55 26.24
CA PHE A 965 23.07 25.97 26.30
C PHE A 965 23.74 26.70 27.46
N LYS A 966 24.19 27.93 27.20
CA LYS A 966 24.59 28.92 28.21
C LYS A 966 23.99 30.27 27.85
N ARG A 967 23.38 30.95 28.82
CA ARG A 967 22.92 32.33 28.69
C ARG A 967 24.13 33.25 28.44
N LYS A 968 24.06 34.07 27.39
CA LYS A 968 25.06 35.13 27.16
C LYS A 968 24.97 36.16 28.30
N THR A 969 26.08 36.35 29.00
CA THR A 969 26.25 37.43 29.98
C THR A 969 26.22 38.77 29.24
N LYS A 970 25.49 39.75 29.78
CA LYS A 970 25.44 41.11 29.24
C LYS A 970 26.59 41.93 29.75
#